data_AF-A0AAV6LVN2-F1
#
_entry.id   AF-A0AAV6LVN2-F1
#
_cell.length_a   1.000
_cell.length_b   1.000
_cell.length_c   1.000
_cell.angle_alpha   90.00
_cell.angle_beta   90.00
_cell.angle_gamma   90.00
#
_symmetry.space_group_name_H-M   'P 1'
#
loop_
_entity.id
_entity.type
_entity.pdbx_description
1 polymer ?
#
loop_
_entity_poly.entity_id
_entity_poly.type
_entity_poly.pdbx_seq_one_letter_code
_entity_poly.pdbx_strand_id
1 'polypeptide(L)'
;MESLLVLTLISSIWVFLAGSACCQRPAVVNIGAVFTFDSIIGRAAKVAMEAAVSDVNADPSILNGTRLNLIMADTHCNVLLGSIRAFQVLEKDVVAIVGPQSSVVAHMVLQIANHLQVPLISYAATDPTLSALQFPFFLRTTQSDAYQMTAMAELIDFYEWKEVIIIFVDDDYGRNGMSTLTDELDKKMFKVSYKLPLPSQLNLSEITDMLNKSKLLGPRVYVVHVNPDPRLSIFKIAHQLDMMTSDYVWLATDWLSSTLDSILPVHQTSLNILQGVVVLRQYTPESSQKTTLWSRLRKMLPEDSRNSSMNVHALSAYDTIQVVARAIDKFLNGGRSISFSLKNKFHDLNTSRMPWGKLKIFDDGALLLSILLQANFTGLSGRIEFNSDRNIVSRGYEVINIDRTGLRRVGYWSNGTGFTIQSPEALKQKRITYTHLNQTLGNVTWPGGKTERPRGWVIADNERPLIIGVPRRVSFIEFVTAVNGSHKNIQGYCIDLFNEARKLVPYDVPYRFIPFGNGYSNPSYDDLVKNIANGIFDAAVGDIAIVTNRTKVVDFSQPFASTGLVIVAPITNSKSNAWVFLKPFTVEMWCVTSASFFMIGAVIWLLEHRVNDDFRGPPKRQLVTVILFSFSTLFKTNQEVTISPLGRMVMVMWLFLLMVITSSYTASLTSILTVQQLSSPIKGLEDLITKEQPIGYQVGSFAFSYLTESLYLPRSRLVPLGSPEEYESALLKGPFKRGGVAAIIDELPYMELFLSGRNDFGMIGQPFTKSGWGFAFQRGSPLAVDISTAILKLSENGKLQKIHEKWFCKMGCPGERRRKPEPNQLHLFGNSLATYDNRRNHLMQN
;
A
#
# COMPACT_ATOMS: atom_id res chain seq x y z
N MET A 1 40.11 59.58 71.63
CA MET A 1 40.90 58.77 70.68
C MET A 1 40.85 57.27 70.99
N GLU A 2 40.54 56.86 72.23
CA GLU A 2 40.45 55.44 72.61
C GLU A 2 39.15 54.73 72.16
N SER A 3 38.02 55.42 72.02
CA SER A 3 36.76 54.79 71.58
C SER A 3 36.75 54.39 70.10
N LEU A 4 37.52 55.09 69.25
CA LEU A 4 37.60 54.79 67.82
C LEU A 4 38.48 53.57 67.54
N LEU A 5 39.46 53.31 68.41
CA LEU A 5 40.42 52.20 68.27
C LEU A 5 39.82 50.86 68.70
N VAL A 6 38.90 50.88 69.67
CA VAL A 6 38.15 49.69 70.09
C VAL A 6 37.11 49.30 69.05
N LEU A 7 36.45 50.28 68.40
CA LEU A 7 35.47 49.99 67.34
C LEU A 7 36.13 49.41 66.08
N THR A 8 37.32 49.89 65.71
CA THR A 8 38.07 49.34 64.57
C THR A 8 38.62 47.95 64.87
N LEU A 9 39.06 47.68 66.11
CA LEU A 9 39.51 46.35 66.53
C LEU A 9 38.35 45.32 66.56
N ILE A 10 37.16 45.71 67.03
CA ILE A 10 35.99 44.83 67.04
C ILE A 10 35.47 44.59 65.62
N SER A 11 35.52 45.61 64.74
CA SER A 11 35.16 45.44 63.33
C SER A 11 36.17 44.58 62.57
N SER A 12 37.47 44.69 62.87
CA SER A 12 38.50 43.86 62.23
C SER A 12 38.45 42.42 62.72
N ILE A 13 38.10 42.18 63.99
CA ILE A 13 37.85 40.83 64.53
C ILE A 13 36.59 40.23 63.92
N TRP A 14 35.51 41.00 63.69
CA TRP A 14 34.34 40.52 62.96
C TRP A 14 34.61 40.26 61.48
N VAL A 15 35.48 41.06 60.83
CA VAL A 15 35.90 40.84 59.43
C VAL A 15 36.86 39.64 59.31
N PHE A 16 37.71 39.39 60.31
CA PHE A 16 38.57 38.20 60.37
C PHE A 16 37.79 36.92 60.75
N LEU A 17 36.76 37.01 61.60
CA LEU A 17 35.90 35.87 61.94
C LEU A 17 34.85 35.56 60.84
N ALA A 18 34.41 36.55 60.07
CA ALA A 18 33.56 36.35 58.90
C ALA A 18 34.34 35.87 57.65
N GLY A 19 35.67 35.99 57.66
CA GLY A 19 36.55 35.65 56.53
C GLY A 19 36.95 34.18 56.40
N SER A 20 36.36 33.25 57.15
CA SER A 20 36.76 31.83 57.11
C SER A 20 35.61 30.85 57.40
N ALA A 21 34.42 31.09 56.84
CA ALA A 21 33.52 29.98 56.55
C ALA A 21 34.03 29.29 55.27
N CYS A 22 35.12 28.53 55.40
CA CYS A 22 35.55 27.64 54.33
C CYS A 22 34.39 26.65 54.12
N CYS A 23 33.69 26.72 52.99
CA CYS A 23 32.69 25.72 52.58
C CYS A 23 33.41 24.37 52.46
N GLN A 24 33.48 23.64 53.57
CA GLN A 24 34.18 22.37 53.63
C GLN A 24 33.37 21.35 52.83
N ARG A 25 34.01 20.77 51.81
CA ARG A 25 33.38 19.72 50.98
C ARG A 25 32.84 18.60 51.89
N PRO A 26 31.65 18.04 51.60
CA PRO A 26 31.12 16.92 52.37
C PRO A 26 32.06 15.73 52.28
N ALA A 27 32.29 15.03 53.40
CA ALA A 27 33.17 13.86 53.42
C ALA A 27 32.59 12.69 52.61
N VAL A 28 31.27 12.56 52.56
CA VAL A 28 30.56 11.50 51.83
C VAL A 28 29.35 12.09 51.10
N VAL A 29 29.11 11.63 49.88
CA VAL A 29 27.88 11.93 49.11
C VAL A 29 27.19 10.63 48.72
N ASN A 30 25.89 10.55 49.01
CA ASN A 30 25.08 9.36 48.73
C ASN A 30 24.39 9.49 47.37
N ILE A 31 24.53 8.44 46.55
CA ILE A 31 23.72 8.24 45.34
C ILE A 31 22.95 6.94 45.46
N GLY A 32 21.73 6.93 44.95
CA GLY A 32 20.85 5.77 44.96
C GLY A 32 20.95 4.99 43.66
N ALA A 33 20.84 3.67 43.70
CA ALA A 33 20.62 2.86 42.51
C ALA A 33 19.49 1.84 42.74
N VAL A 34 18.51 1.84 41.84
CA VAL A 34 17.30 1.01 41.98
C VAL A 34 17.15 0.18 40.71
N PHE A 35 17.40 -1.11 40.74
CA PHE A 35 17.26 -1.99 39.57
C PHE A 35 17.09 -3.45 40.01
N THR A 36 16.91 -4.39 39.10
CA THR A 36 16.82 -5.81 39.48
C THR A 36 18.19 -6.44 39.41
N PHE A 37 18.67 -7.08 40.48
CA PHE A 37 20.02 -7.66 40.46
C PHE A 37 20.10 -8.93 39.62
N ASP A 38 19.12 -9.82 39.75
CA ASP A 38 19.09 -11.10 39.03
C ASP A 38 18.33 -10.99 37.69
N SER A 39 18.77 -10.08 36.83
CA SER A 39 18.30 -9.95 35.45
C SER A 39 19.49 -9.96 34.48
N ILE A 40 19.23 -10.18 33.19
CA ILE A 40 20.28 -10.12 32.14
C ILE A 40 21.03 -8.79 32.20
N ILE A 41 20.27 -7.68 32.22
CA ILE A 41 20.83 -6.32 32.26
C ILE A 41 21.44 -6.02 33.63
N GLY A 42 20.75 -6.40 34.69
CA GLY A 42 21.05 -6.09 36.07
C GLY A 42 22.34 -6.72 36.59
N ARG A 43 22.61 -7.98 36.26
CA ARG A 43 23.84 -8.67 36.68
C ARG A 43 25.07 -7.95 36.15
N ALA A 44 25.06 -7.55 34.88
CA ALA A 44 26.16 -6.83 34.27
C ALA A 44 26.24 -5.38 34.77
N ALA A 45 25.10 -4.70 34.92
CA ALA A 45 25.04 -3.33 35.42
C ALA A 45 25.55 -3.19 36.86
N LYS A 46 25.27 -4.16 37.74
CA LYS A 46 25.73 -4.15 39.13
C LYS A 46 27.25 -4.08 39.24
N VAL A 47 27.94 -5.01 38.57
CA VAL A 47 29.41 -5.07 38.58
C VAL A 47 30.01 -3.82 37.92
N ALA A 48 29.38 -3.33 36.85
CA ALA A 48 29.80 -2.11 36.17
C ALA A 48 29.68 -0.86 37.07
N MET A 49 28.58 -0.71 37.82
CA MET A 49 28.41 0.40 38.75
C MET A 49 29.38 0.34 39.93
N GLU A 50 29.59 -0.85 40.52
CA GLU A 50 30.56 -1.05 41.60
C GLU A 50 31.98 -0.67 41.15
N ALA A 51 32.38 -1.10 39.94
CA ALA A 51 33.66 -0.73 39.37
C ALA A 51 33.76 0.78 39.10
N ALA A 52 32.71 1.42 38.58
CA ALA A 52 32.70 2.85 38.34
C ALA A 52 32.87 3.66 39.64
N VAL A 53 32.19 3.27 40.72
CA VAL A 53 32.33 3.91 42.04
C VAL A 53 33.75 3.71 42.59
N SER A 54 34.33 2.54 42.40
CA SER A 54 35.72 2.28 42.79
C SER A 54 36.69 3.17 42.02
N ASP A 55 36.51 3.32 40.71
CA ASP A 55 37.37 4.14 39.86
C ASP A 55 37.24 5.63 40.20
N VAL A 56 36.01 6.13 40.41
CA VAL A 56 35.76 7.52 40.82
C VAL A 56 36.43 7.83 42.15
N ASN A 57 36.29 6.94 43.15
CA ASN A 57 36.88 7.17 44.47
C ASN A 57 38.41 7.02 44.48
N ALA A 58 39.00 6.37 43.49
CA ALA A 58 40.44 6.23 43.34
C ALA A 58 41.08 7.37 42.51
N ASP A 59 40.29 8.09 41.71
CA ASP A 59 40.76 9.17 40.85
C ASP A 59 40.77 10.51 41.61
N PRO A 60 41.95 11.08 41.95
CA PRO A 60 42.04 12.33 42.70
C PRO A 60 41.55 13.54 41.89
N SER A 61 41.33 13.41 40.58
CA SER A 61 40.80 14.47 39.73
C SER A 61 39.28 14.63 39.82
N ILE A 62 38.56 13.64 40.38
CA ILE A 62 37.10 13.64 40.49
C ILE A 62 36.74 13.52 41.97
N LEU A 63 35.93 14.45 42.50
CA LEU A 63 35.47 14.43 43.90
C LEU A 63 36.62 14.40 44.92
N ASN A 64 37.69 15.17 44.67
CA ASN A 64 38.81 15.25 45.60
C ASN A 64 38.35 15.65 47.02
N GLY A 65 38.66 14.80 48.00
CA GLY A 65 38.24 14.97 49.41
C GLY A 65 36.81 14.54 49.75
N THR A 66 36.05 13.99 48.80
CA THR A 66 34.66 13.55 48.98
C THR A 66 34.48 12.12 48.47
N ARG A 67 34.06 11.20 49.34
CA ARG A 67 33.80 9.80 48.94
C ARG A 67 32.39 9.66 48.36
N LEU A 68 32.29 9.07 47.18
CA LEU A 68 31.02 8.68 46.57
C LEU A 68 30.54 7.34 47.15
N ASN A 69 29.34 7.33 47.73
CA ASN A 69 28.71 6.15 48.31
C ASN A 69 27.48 5.74 47.50
N LEU A 70 27.46 4.51 46.99
CA LEU A 70 26.37 3.97 46.18
C LEU A 70 25.46 3.05 47.00
N ILE A 71 24.19 3.43 47.11
CA ILE A 71 23.17 2.68 47.84
C ILE A 71 22.30 1.95 46.84
N MET A 72 22.54 0.65 46.67
CA MET A 72 21.78 -0.20 45.74
C MET A 72 20.56 -0.84 46.41
N ALA A 73 19.44 -0.94 45.68
CA ALA A 73 18.24 -1.63 46.13
C ALA A 73 17.64 -2.51 45.01
N ASP A 74 17.33 -3.76 45.37
CA ASP A 74 16.85 -4.78 44.43
C ASP A 74 15.33 -4.77 44.26
N THR A 75 14.90 -4.57 43.02
CA THR A 75 13.49 -4.49 42.61
C THR A 75 12.84 -5.85 42.30
N HIS A 76 13.61 -6.94 42.13
CA HIS A 76 13.10 -8.30 41.80
C HIS A 76 12.11 -8.34 40.61
N CYS A 77 12.34 -7.52 39.56
CA CYS A 77 11.45 -7.39 38.40
C CYS A 77 9.98 -7.08 38.75
N ASN A 78 9.69 -6.54 39.93
CA ASN A 78 8.34 -6.23 40.37
C ASN A 78 8.17 -4.70 40.51
N VAL A 79 7.11 -4.16 39.90
CA VAL A 79 6.86 -2.72 39.87
C VAL A 79 6.61 -2.15 41.26
N LEU A 80 5.71 -2.78 42.03
CA LEU A 80 5.36 -2.34 43.37
C LEU A 80 6.57 -2.38 44.31
N LEU A 81 7.30 -3.50 44.31
CA LEU A 81 8.52 -3.62 45.11
C LEU A 81 9.57 -2.60 44.65
N GLY A 82 9.72 -2.40 43.34
CA GLY A 82 10.64 -1.41 42.78
C GLY A 82 10.35 0.01 43.26
N SER A 83 9.09 0.42 43.28
CA SER A 83 8.68 1.70 43.84
C SER A 83 8.98 1.80 45.34
N ILE A 84 8.66 0.76 46.13
CA ILE A 84 8.98 0.71 47.57
C ILE A 84 10.49 0.84 47.81
N ARG A 85 11.32 0.16 47.02
CA ARG A 85 12.78 0.25 47.11
C ARG A 85 13.30 1.64 46.75
N ALA A 86 12.72 2.29 45.73
CA ALA A 86 13.08 3.65 45.39
C ALA A 86 12.79 4.63 46.54
N PHE A 87 11.66 4.46 47.24
CA PHE A 87 11.38 5.23 48.45
C PHE A 87 12.42 5.03 49.54
N GLN A 88 12.78 3.78 49.83
CA GLN A 88 13.81 3.45 50.84
C GLN A 88 15.18 4.05 50.51
N VAL A 89 15.49 4.21 49.21
CA VAL A 89 16.71 4.86 48.74
C VAL A 89 16.62 6.38 48.89
N LEU A 90 15.47 6.98 48.55
CA LEU A 90 15.22 8.42 48.72
C LEU A 90 15.27 8.88 50.19
N GLU A 91 14.85 8.03 51.13
CA GLU A 91 14.95 8.30 52.58
C GLU A 91 16.39 8.45 53.09
N LYS A 92 17.40 8.06 52.31
CA LYS A 92 18.83 8.10 52.69
C LYS A 92 19.55 9.35 52.18
N ASP A 93 18.81 10.43 51.95
CA ASP A 93 19.31 11.74 51.53
C ASP A 93 20.25 11.61 50.31
N VAL A 94 19.77 10.92 49.26
CA VAL A 94 20.52 10.74 48.00
C VAL A 94 20.39 11.97 47.09
N VAL A 95 21.48 12.37 46.44
CA VAL A 95 21.47 13.53 45.53
C VAL A 95 21.04 13.20 44.10
N ALA A 96 21.07 11.92 43.73
CA ALA A 96 20.63 11.41 42.44
C ALA A 96 20.22 9.94 42.55
N ILE A 97 19.30 9.51 41.69
CA ILE A 97 18.93 8.10 41.51
C ILE A 97 19.46 7.62 40.16
N VAL A 98 20.15 6.47 40.17
CA VAL A 98 20.60 5.75 38.99
C VAL A 98 19.69 4.56 38.73
N GLY A 99 19.23 4.42 37.50
CA GLY A 99 18.15 3.49 37.13
C GLY A 99 16.76 4.14 37.26
N PRO A 100 15.67 3.35 37.17
CA PRO A 100 15.65 1.90 37.09
C PRO A 100 15.88 1.34 35.69
N GLN A 101 16.12 0.02 35.64
CA GLN A 101 16.26 -0.71 34.38
C GLN A 101 14.93 -0.89 33.63
N SER A 102 13.81 -0.91 34.34
CA SER A 102 12.48 -1.11 33.75
C SER A 102 11.81 0.24 33.55
N SER A 103 11.31 0.49 32.34
CA SER A 103 10.57 1.71 32.03
C SER A 103 9.29 1.85 32.88
N VAL A 104 8.62 0.74 33.20
CA VAL A 104 7.42 0.73 34.05
C VAL A 104 7.77 1.20 35.47
N VAL A 105 8.89 0.74 36.03
CA VAL A 105 9.37 1.21 37.34
C VAL A 105 9.79 2.69 37.24
N ALA A 106 10.39 3.11 36.13
CA ALA A 106 10.83 4.50 35.93
C ALA A 106 9.63 5.46 35.96
N HIS A 107 8.55 5.16 35.24
CA HIS A 107 7.30 5.94 35.27
C HIS A 107 6.77 6.14 36.70
N MET A 108 6.74 5.07 37.50
CA MET A 108 6.27 5.14 38.89
C MET A 108 7.20 5.96 39.79
N VAL A 109 8.51 5.75 39.71
CA VAL A 109 9.48 6.42 40.58
C VAL A 109 9.61 7.90 40.24
N LEU A 110 9.49 8.26 38.95
CA LEU A 110 9.62 9.64 38.49
C LEU A 110 8.52 10.57 39.02
N GLN A 111 7.31 10.04 39.25
CA GLN A 111 6.23 10.82 39.88
C GLN A 111 6.69 11.38 41.23
N ILE A 112 7.46 10.62 42.00
CA ILE A 112 7.98 11.05 43.31
C ILE A 112 9.28 11.85 43.15
N ALA A 113 10.22 11.35 42.36
CA ALA A 113 11.53 11.99 42.18
C ALA A 113 11.40 13.44 41.70
N ASN A 114 10.43 13.73 40.82
CA ASN A 114 10.11 15.10 40.39
C ASN A 114 9.65 15.99 41.55
N HIS A 115 8.80 15.47 42.44
CA HIS A 115 8.32 16.22 43.61
C HIS A 115 9.43 16.49 44.62
N LEU A 116 10.37 15.55 44.78
CA LEU A 116 11.54 15.70 45.65
C LEU A 116 12.70 16.43 44.99
N GLN A 117 12.55 16.83 43.72
CA GLN A 117 13.58 17.48 42.91
C GLN A 117 14.89 16.67 42.80
N VAL A 118 14.82 15.34 42.89
CA VAL A 118 15.98 14.46 42.78
C VAL A 118 16.12 14.00 41.32
N PRO A 119 17.24 14.32 40.63
CA PRO A 119 17.49 13.82 39.29
C PRO A 119 17.51 12.29 39.25
N LEU A 120 16.76 11.71 38.30
CA LEU A 120 16.74 10.28 38.02
C LEU A 120 17.37 10.04 36.65
N ILE A 121 18.48 9.31 36.63
CA ILE A 121 19.26 9.01 35.43
C ILE A 121 19.18 7.52 35.14
N SER A 122 18.41 7.13 34.12
CA SER A 122 18.29 5.72 33.74
C SER A 122 19.32 5.31 32.69
N TYR A 123 19.90 4.12 32.90
CA TYR A 123 20.85 3.49 31.97
C TYR A 123 20.21 2.41 31.08
N ALA A 124 18.93 2.10 31.27
CA ALA A 124 18.24 1.01 30.56
C ALA A 124 16.73 1.22 30.32
N ALA A 125 16.09 2.25 30.88
CA ALA A 125 14.70 2.58 30.55
C ALA A 125 14.64 3.34 29.21
N THR A 126 14.16 2.66 28.17
CA THR A 126 14.19 3.15 26.78
C THR A 126 12.84 3.65 26.27
N ASP A 127 11.76 3.52 27.06
CA ASP A 127 10.40 3.95 26.67
C ASP A 127 10.36 5.41 26.14
N PRO A 128 9.82 5.65 24.93
CA PRO A 128 9.73 6.98 24.33
C PRO A 128 8.94 8.01 25.16
N THR A 129 7.95 7.58 25.93
CA THR A 129 7.05 8.46 26.70
C THR A 129 7.66 9.03 27.98
N LEU A 130 8.82 8.50 28.43
CA LEU A 130 9.64 9.09 29.49
C LEU A 130 10.26 10.41 29.02
N SER A 131 9.40 11.41 28.81
CA SER A 131 9.69 12.69 28.17
C SER A 131 10.03 13.76 29.20
N ALA A 132 10.90 14.69 28.81
CA ALA A 132 11.28 15.82 29.65
C ALA A 132 10.10 16.75 30.01
N LEU A 133 9.05 16.78 29.18
CA LEU A 133 7.85 17.59 29.42
C LEU A 133 7.03 17.07 30.60
N GLN A 134 6.83 15.76 30.67
CA GLN A 134 6.10 15.13 31.78
C GLN A 134 7.01 14.92 32.99
N PHE A 135 8.28 14.60 32.76
CA PHE A 135 9.24 14.23 33.80
C PHE A 135 10.47 15.15 33.81
N PRO A 136 10.36 16.34 34.42
CA PRO A 136 11.42 17.35 34.41
C PRO A 136 12.62 17.04 35.31
N PHE A 137 12.74 15.88 35.93
CA PHE A 137 13.99 15.43 36.58
C PHE A 137 14.54 14.14 35.96
N PHE A 138 13.99 13.69 34.83
CA PHE A 138 14.47 12.51 34.13
C PHE A 138 15.57 12.82 33.11
N LEU A 139 16.58 11.95 33.07
CA LEU A 139 17.57 11.85 32.00
C LEU A 139 17.83 10.38 31.71
N ARG A 140 18.33 10.07 30.50
CA ARG A 140 18.80 8.72 30.18
C ARG A 140 20.13 8.71 29.44
N THR A 141 21.01 7.81 29.84
CA THR A 141 22.34 7.58 29.25
C THR A 141 22.35 6.42 28.25
N THR A 142 21.18 5.83 27.99
CA THR A 142 20.92 4.89 26.90
C THR A 142 20.06 5.55 25.82
N GLN A 143 20.02 4.96 24.63
CA GLN A 143 19.21 5.49 23.53
C GLN A 143 17.71 5.23 23.78
N SER A 144 16.87 6.20 23.43
CA SER A 144 15.41 6.04 23.44
C SER A 144 14.97 5.07 22.33
N ASP A 145 13.96 4.25 22.60
CA ASP A 145 13.36 3.37 21.60
C ASP A 145 12.76 4.16 20.44
N ALA A 146 12.49 5.46 20.60
CA ALA A 146 12.08 6.30 19.48
C ALA A 146 13.07 6.19 18.31
N TYR A 147 14.38 6.22 18.59
CA TYR A 147 15.41 6.06 17.56
C TYR A 147 15.48 4.63 17.03
N GLN A 148 15.26 3.64 17.90
CA GLN A 148 15.26 2.23 17.52
C GLN A 148 14.09 1.90 16.57
N MET A 149 12.91 2.44 16.85
CA MET A 149 11.71 2.22 16.06
C MET A 149 11.80 2.95 14.71
N THR A 150 12.41 4.14 14.65
CA THR A 150 12.79 4.77 13.38
C THR A 150 13.74 3.88 12.58
N ALA A 151 14.80 3.35 13.21
CA ALA A 151 15.74 2.43 12.56
C ALA A 151 15.06 1.15 12.05
N MET A 152 14.12 0.61 12.82
CA MET A 152 13.34 -0.58 12.45
C MET A 152 12.40 -0.28 11.28
N ALA A 153 11.70 0.85 11.30
CA ALA A 153 10.84 1.27 10.19
C ALA A 153 11.64 1.52 8.91
N GLU A 154 12.82 2.13 9.02
CA GLU A 154 13.73 2.28 7.88
C GLU A 154 14.27 0.93 7.40
N LEU A 155 14.51 -0.04 8.28
CA LEU A 155 14.94 -1.38 7.87
C LEU A 155 13.85 -2.10 7.06
N ILE A 156 12.60 -1.96 7.50
CA ILE A 156 11.41 -2.50 6.82
C ILE A 156 11.23 -1.83 5.44
N ASP A 157 11.42 -0.50 5.38
CA ASP A 157 11.40 0.30 4.15
C ASP A 157 12.50 -0.10 3.16
N PHE A 158 13.73 -0.27 3.65
CA PHE A 158 14.88 -0.69 2.85
C PHE A 158 14.63 -2.01 2.12
N TYR A 159 13.90 -2.94 2.76
CA TYR A 159 13.50 -4.21 2.16
C TYR A 159 12.09 -4.18 1.54
N GLU A 160 11.40 -3.04 1.50
CA GLU A 160 10.09 -2.83 0.86
C GLU A 160 8.96 -3.75 1.37
N TRP A 161 9.00 -4.18 2.63
CA TRP A 161 7.93 -5.00 3.19
C TRP A 161 6.76 -4.12 3.64
N LYS A 162 5.64 -4.23 2.92
CA LYS A 162 4.47 -3.36 3.13
C LYS A 162 3.59 -3.74 4.32
N GLU A 163 3.66 -4.99 4.75
CA GLU A 163 2.84 -5.53 5.84
C GLU A 163 3.69 -6.26 6.87
N VAL A 164 3.51 -5.93 8.15
CA VAL A 164 4.26 -6.53 9.26
C VAL A 164 3.35 -6.97 10.41
N ILE A 165 3.83 -7.94 11.18
CA ILE A 165 3.23 -8.40 12.43
C ILE A 165 4.16 -7.99 13.57
N ILE A 166 3.61 -7.38 14.62
CA ILE A 166 4.40 -6.96 15.78
C ILE A 166 4.05 -7.85 16.97
N ILE A 167 5.06 -8.45 17.60
CA ILE A 167 4.96 -9.15 18.88
C ILE A 167 5.59 -8.25 19.93
N PHE A 168 4.83 -7.91 20.98
CA PHE A 168 5.31 -7.01 22.02
C PHE A 168 4.85 -7.42 23.41
N VAL A 169 5.57 -7.00 24.45
CA VAL A 169 5.14 -7.19 25.84
C VAL A 169 4.05 -6.16 26.21
N ASP A 170 2.98 -6.59 26.85
CA ASP A 170 1.82 -5.76 27.19
C ASP A 170 2.04 -4.95 28.49
N ASP A 171 3.08 -4.13 28.49
CA ASP A 171 3.37 -3.13 29.51
C ASP A 171 3.65 -1.76 28.86
N ASP A 172 3.99 -0.76 29.67
CA ASP A 172 4.23 0.60 29.14
C ASP A 172 5.43 0.63 28.18
N TYR A 173 6.48 -0.17 28.45
CA TYR A 173 7.62 -0.28 27.55
C TYR A 173 7.19 -0.81 26.17
N GLY A 174 6.52 -1.96 26.12
CA GLY A 174 6.16 -2.59 24.85
C GLY A 174 5.06 -1.86 24.10
N ARG A 175 4.02 -1.36 24.79
CA ARG A 175 2.93 -0.58 24.14
C ARG A 175 3.44 0.72 23.54
N ASN A 176 4.26 1.46 24.28
CA ASN A 176 4.76 2.76 23.81
C ASN A 176 5.77 2.60 22.68
N GLY A 177 6.68 1.62 22.78
CA GLY A 177 7.61 1.28 21.69
C GLY A 177 6.87 0.89 20.40
N MET A 178 5.86 0.03 20.50
CA MET A 178 5.04 -0.37 19.36
C MET A 178 4.20 0.79 18.79
N SER A 179 3.70 1.69 19.63
CA SER A 179 3.02 2.91 19.16
C SER A 179 3.94 3.74 18.29
N THR A 180 5.17 4.00 18.74
CA THR A 180 6.15 4.75 17.96
C THR A 180 6.51 4.04 16.65
N LEU A 181 6.67 2.71 16.65
CA LEU A 181 6.90 1.96 15.41
C LEU A 181 5.71 2.07 14.45
N THR A 182 4.48 2.02 14.97
CA THR A 182 3.26 2.19 14.15
C THR A 182 3.27 3.57 13.48
N ASP A 183 3.54 4.63 14.23
CA ASP A 183 3.59 6.00 13.72
C ASP A 183 4.67 6.16 12.62
N GLU A 184 5.84 5.53 12.78
CA GLU A 184 6.90 5.57 11.77
C GLU A 184 6.58 4.78 10.50
N LEU A 185 5.88 3.64 10.63
CA LEU A 185 5.43 2.85 9.48
C LEU A 185 4.28 3.55 8.73
N ASP A 186 3.36 4.19 9.44
CA ASP A 186 2.24 4.94 8.86
C ASP A 186 2.74 6.13 8.02
N LYS A 187 3.79 6.84 8.47
CA LYS A 187 4.46 7.89 7.68
C LYS A 187 4.98 7.39 6.33
N LYS A 188 5.27 6.09 6.22
CA LYS A 188 5.77 5.42 5.01
C LYS A 188 4.69 4.67 4.24
N MET A 189 3.42 4.80 4.64
CA MET A 189 2.28 4.09 4.04
C MET A 189 2.40 2.55 4.14
N PHE A 190 3.09 2.04 5.15
CA PHE A 190 3.13 0.61 5.46
C PHE A 190 2.13 0.28 6.56
N LYS A 191 1.63 -0.96 6.55
CA LYS A 191 0.56 -1.39 7.44
C LYS A 191 1.09 -2.36 8.49
N VAL A 192 0.80 -2.06 9.75
CA VAL A 192 0.86 -3.07 10.82
C VAL A 192 -0.41 -3.92 10.72
N SER A 193 -0.30 -5.11 10.14
CA SER A 193 -1.47 -5.95 9.89
C SER A 193 -2.03 -6.54 11.20
N TYR A 194 -1.14 -6.93 12.12
CA TYR A 194 -1.53 -7.50 13.41
C TYR A 194 -0.56 -7.12 14.54
N LYS A 195 -1.11 -6.90 15.73
CA LYS A 195 -0.40 -6.59 16.98
C LYS A 195 -0.68 -7.72 17.97
N LEU A 196 0.36 -8.39 18.42
CA LEU A 196 0.30 -9.60 19.24
C LEU A 196 0.89 -9.30 20.63
N PRO A 197 0.05 -8.95 21.63
CA PRO A 197 0.51 -8.68 22.99
C PRO A 197 0.89 -9.97 23.72
N LEU A 198 1.94 -9.91 24.53
CA LEU A 198 2.38 -10.96 25.44
C LEU A 198 2.37 -10.46 26.88
N PRO A 199 1.95 -11.27 27.86
CA PRO A 199 2.10 -10.90 29.26
C PRO A 199 3.57 -10.71 29.64
N SER A 200 3.82 -9.92 30.69
CA SER A 200 5.17 -9.68 31.22
C SER A 200 5.85 -10.95 31.72
N GLN A 201 5.08 -11.94 32.19
CA GLN A 201 5.55 -13.28 32.52
C GLN A 201 5.24 -14.23 31.36
N LEU A 202 6.27 -14.63 30.63
CA LEU A 202 6.13 -15.47 29.45
C LEU A 202 5.65 -16.89 29.83
N ASN A 203 4.44 -17.23 29.38
CA ASN A 203 3.89 -18.58 29.44
C ASN A 203 4.03 -19.25 28.05
N LEU A 204 4.70 -20.41 28.02
CA LEU A 204 4.98 -21.14 26.76
C LEU A 204 3.70 -21.53 26.01
N SER A 205 2.63 -21.86 26.74
CA SER A 205 1.34 -22.24 26.13
C SER A 205 0.69 -21.07 25.38
N GLU A 206 0.73 -19.87 25.96
CA GLU A 206 0.17 -18.65 25.36
C GLU A 206 0.97 -18.20 24.13
N ILE A 207 2.30 -18.27 24.19
CA ILE A 207 3.15 -17.99 23.02
C ILE A 207 2.83 -18.97 21.87
N THR A 208 2.61 -20.25 22.20
CA THR A 208 2.30 -21.28 21.21
C THR A 208 0.94 -21.02 20.56
N ASP A 209 -0.11 -20.74 21.34
CA ASP A 209 -1.44 -20.40 20.82
C ASP A 209 -1.41 -19.13 19.95
N MET A 210 -0.71 -18.09 20.41
CA MET A 210 -0.52 -16.84 19.68
C MET A 210 0.19 -17.05 18.33
N LEU A 211 1.32 -17.76 18.32
CA LEU A 211 2.09 -18.02 17.09
C LEU A 211 1.34 -18.95 16.13
N ASN A 212 0.57 -19.91 16.64
CA ASN A 212 -0.24 -20.79 15.81
C ASN A 212 -1.37 -20.02 15.12
N LYS A 213 -2.02 -19.09 15.83
CA LYS A 213 -2.98 -18.14 15.23
C LYS A 213 -2.31 -17.23 14.21
N SER A 214 -1.09 -16.73 14.49
CA SER A 214 -0.39 -15.82 13.59
C SER A 214 0.14 -16.50 12.33
N LYS A 215 0.48 -17.79 12.40
CA LYS A 215 0.88 -18.62 11.25
C LYS A 215 -0.19 -18.63 10.14
N LEU A 216 -1.47 -18.58 10.51
CA LEU A 216 -2.62 -18.58 9.59
C LEU A 216 -2.84 -17.24 8.87
N LEU A 217 -2.11 -16.20 9.26
CA LEU A 217 -2.18 -14.87 8.65
C LEU A 217 -1.39 -14.85 7.33
N GLY A 218 -1.63 -13.88 6.46
CA GLY A 218 -0.87 -13.73 5.21
C GLY A 218 0.56 -13.18 5.38
N PRO A 219 0.78 -12.15 6.22
CA PRO A 219 2.12 -11.59 6.44
C PRO A 219 3.09 -12.57 7.11
N ARG A 220 4.38 -12.41 6.79
CA ARG A 220 5.48 -13.27 7.26
C ARG A 220 6.65 -12.48 7.87
N VAL A 221 6.53 -11.15 7.94
CA VAL A 221 7.52 -10.28 8.60
C VAL A 221 7.09 -10.03 10.03
N TYR A 222 7.88 -10.53 10.99
CA TYR A 222 7.64 -10.42 12.41
C TYR A 222 8.65 -9.46 13.04
N VAL A 223 8.17 -8.47 13.78
CA VAL A 223 8.98 -7.59 14.62
C VAL A 223 8.75 -7.96 16.08
N VAL A 224 9.81 -8.29 16.82
CA VAL A 224 9.73 -8.76 18.21
C VAL A 224 10.35 -7.74 19.16
N HIS A 225 9.51 -7.13 19.98
CA HIS A 225 9.88 -6.11 20.97
C HIS A 225 9.41 -6.51 22.38
N VAL A 226 10.24 -7.25 23.09
CA VAL A 226 9.91 -7.83 24.40
C VAL A 226 11.03 -7.60 25.42
N ASN A 227 10.77 -7.90 26.69
CA ASN A 227 11.80 -7.90 27.72
C ASN A 227 12.86 -9.01 27.44
N PRO A 228 14.13 -8.83 27.87
CA PRO A 228 15.18 -9.83 27.68
C PRO A 228 14.80 -11.24 28.17
N ASP A 229 14.75 -12.21 27.26
CA ASP A 229 14.41 -13.61 27.56
C ASP A 229 15.62 -14.55 27.37
N PRO A 230 16.23 -15.06 28.47
CA PRO A 230 17.38 -15.96 28.38
C PRO A 230 17.06 -17.32 27.76
N ARG A 231 15.78 -17.73 27.72
CA ARG A 231 15.36 -19.03 27.19
C ARG A 231 15.06 -18.99 25.69
N LEU A 232 15.06 -17.81 25.08
CA LEU A 232 14.71 -17.60 23.67
C LEU A 232 13.37 -18.26 23.30
N SER A 233 12.39 -18.15 24.20
CA SER A 233 11.15 -18.93 24.20
C SER A 233 10.34 -18.74 22.92
N ILE A 234 10.22 -17.49 22.45
CA ILE A 234 9.51 -17.14 21.21
C ILE A 234 10.13 -17.85 20.01
N PHE A 235 11.45 -17.74 19.84
CA PHE A 235 12.16 -18.34 18.70
C PHE A 235 12.20 -19.87 18.78
N LYS A 236 12.29 -20.45 19.99
CA LYS A 236 12.21 -21.89 20.20
C LYS A 236 10.86 -22.45 19.76
N ILE A 237 9.76 -21.78 20.11
CA ILE A 237 8.41 -22.17 19.69
C ILE A 237 8.22 -21.91 18.19
N ALA A 238 8.70 -20.77 17.66
CA ALA A 238 8.65 -20.48 16.23
C ALA A 238 9.37 -21.57 15.41
N HIS A 239 10.52 -22.06 15.88
CA HIS A 239 11.22 -23.18 15.26
C HIS A 239 10.41 -24.49 15.36
N GLN A 240 9.72 -24.75 16.48
CA GLN A 240 8.86 -25.93 16.64
C GLN A 240 7.60 -25.89 15.75
N LEU A 241 7.13 -24.70 15.38
CA LEU A 241 5.96 -24.48 14.52
C LEU A 241 6.32 -24.31 13.04
N ASP A 242 7.57 -24.59 12.65
CA ASP A 242 8.10 -24.41 11.29
C ASP A 242 8.00 -22.98 10.75
N MET A 243 8.13 -21.99 11.64
CA MET A 243 8.12 -20.55 11.31
C MET A 243 9.53 -19.96 11.13
N MET A 244 10.57 -20.81 11.15
CA MET A 244 11.98 -20.43 10.89
C MET A 244 12.46 -20.88 9.49
N THR A 245 11.57 -20.79 8.50
CA THR A 245 11.79 -21.21 7.09
C THR A 245 12.03 -20.02 6.16
N SER A 246 12.38 -20.26 4.89
CA SER A 246 12.80 -19.20 3.95
C SER A 246 11.79 -18.11 3.65
N ASP A 247 10.53 -18.33 4.01
CA ASP A 247 9.45 -17.38 3.71
C ASP A 247 9.20 -16.39 4.87
N TYR A 248 9.81 -16.65 6.04
CA TYR A 248 9.68 -15.83 7.24
C TYR A 248 10.82 -14.84 7.39
N VAL A 249 10.50 -13.68 7.95
CA VAL A 249 11.45 -12.66 8.34
C VAL A 249 11.24 -12.37 9.82
N TRP A 250 12.31 -12.46 10.59
CA TRP A 250 12.29 -12.17 12.03
C TRP A 250 13.23 -11.02 12.33
N LEU A 251 12.66 -9.90 12.76
CA LEU A 251 13.36 -8.71 13.19
C LEU A 251 13.20 -8.57 14.70
N ALA A 252 14.30 -8.40 15.43
CA ALA A 252 14.26 -8.18 16.88
C ALA A 252 14.89 -6.84 17.25
N THR A 253 14.36 -6.23 18.29
CA THR A 253 15.01 -5.05 18.88
C THR A 253 16.22 -5.45 19.74
N ASP A 254 16.88 -4.47 20.34
CA ASP A 254 18.16 -4.64 21.05
C ASP A 254 18.12 -5.58 22.26
N TRP A 255 16.95 -5.90 22.80
CA TRP A 255 16.79 -6.90 23.86
C TRP A 255 17.47 -8.24 23.50
N LEU A 256 17.37 -8.68 22.24
CA LEU A 256 17.95 -9.95 21.81
C LEU A 256 19.47 -9.85 21.76
N SER A 257 19.99 -8.72 21.27
CA SER A 257 21.44 -8.48 21.24
C SER A 257 22.04 -8.42 22.65
N SER A 258 21.37 -7.76 23.59
CA SER A 258 21.76 -7.68 25.01
C SER A 258 21.70 -9.04 25.70
N THR A 259 20.73 -9.87 25.34
CA THR A 259 20.58 -11.25 25.83
C THR A 259 21.71 -12.14 25.32
N LEU A 260 21.98 -12.11 24.01
CA LEU A 260 23.03 -12.92 23.40
C LEU A 260 24.41 -12.53 23.93
N ASP A 261 24.69 -11.23 24.06
CA ASP A 261 25.96 -10.75 24.62
C ASP A 261 26.20 -11.29 26.03
N SER A 262 25.15 -11.34 26.85
CA SER A 262 25.24 -11.82 28.24
C SER A 262 25.34 -13.34 28.38
N ILE A 263 24.98 -14.13 27.36
CA ILE A 263 24.92 -15.61 27.39
C ILE A 263 26.08 -16.25 26.59
N LEU A 264 26.93 -15.45 25.92
CA LEU A 264 28.06 -15.98 25.16
C LEU A 264 29.02 -16.83 26.03
N PRO A 265 29.57 -17.95 25.51
CA PRO A 265 29.41 -18.46 24.14
C PRO A 265 28.02 -19.07 23.92
N VAL A 266 27.34 -18.64 22.86
CA VAL A 266 26.00 -19.12 22.50
C VAL A 266 26.14 -20.56 22.02
N HIS A 267 25.41 -21.49 22.65
CA HIS A 267 25.39 -22.89 22.22
C HIS A 267 24.99 -22.98 20.74
N GLN A 268 25.61 -23.90 19.99
CA GLN A 268 25.30 -24.13 18.57
C GLN A 268 23.80 -24.36 18.33
N THR A 269 23.11 -25.02 19.28
CA THR A 269 21.66 -25.23 19.25
C THR A 269 20.86 -23.92 19.25
N SER A 270 21.29 -22.91 20.01
CA SER A 270 20.63 -21.60 20.05
C SER A 270 20.92 -20.78 18.79
N LEU A 271 22.13 -20.87 18.23
CA LEU A 271 22.45 -20.25 16.94
C LEU A 271 21.64 -20.85 15.79
N ASN A 272 21.41 -22.17 15.81
CA ASN A 272 20.56 -22.84 14.82
C ASN A 272 19.10 -22.37 14.91
N ILE A 273 18.56 -22.20 16.13
CA ILE A 273 17.20 -21.69 16.35
C ILE A 273 17.07 -20.25 15.83
N LEU A 274 18.09 -19.42 16.02
CA LEU A 274 18.11 -18.01 15.63
C LEU A 274 18.65 -17.77 14.21
N GLN A 275 18.89 -18.81 13.43
CA GLN A 275 19.47 -18.68 12.09
C GLN A 275 18.58 -17.76 11.24
N GLY A 276 19.17 -16.67 10.76
CA GLY A 276 18.55 -15.70 9.87
C GLY A 276 17.78 -14.56 10.55
N VAL A 277 17.76 -14.52 11.88
CA VAL A 277 17.19 -13.39 12.63
C VAL A 277 18.07 -12.14 12.46
N VAL A 278 17.44 -11.00 12.23
CA VAL A 278 18.12 -9.69 12.15
C VAL A 278 17.80 -8.90 13.42
N VAL A 279 18.83 -8.30 14.03
CA VAL A 279 18.75 -7.64 15.32
C VAL A 279 19.42 -6.28 15.25
N LEU A 280 18.79 -5.28 15.86
CA LEU A 280 19.42 -3.98 16.09
C LEU A 280 20.21 -4.01 17.40
N ARG A 281 21.45 -3.55 17.41
CA ARG A 281 22.27 -3.36 18.61
C ARG A 281 22.66 -1.91 18.74
N GLN A 282 22.60 -1.32 19.94
CA GLN A 282 23.05 0.06 20.14
C GLN A 282 24.55 0.20 19.80
N TYR A 283 24.90 1.16 18.95
CA TYR A 283 26.30 1.35 18.53
C TYR A 283 27.15 1.91 19.68
N THR A 284 28.26 1.25 19.98
CA THR A 284 29.29 1.73 20.90
C THR A 284 30.66 1.63 20.24
N PRO A 285 31.46 2.71 20.22
CA PRO A 285 32.79 2.67 19.62
C PRO A 285 33.72 1.77 20.42
N GLU A 286 34.68 1.16 19.72
CA GLU A 286 35.71 0.36 20.36
C GLU A 286 36.81 1.27 20.92
N SER A 287 37.20 1.03 22.17
CA SER A 287 38.26 1.80 22.85
C SER A 287 39.14 0.87 23.69
N SER A 288 40.41 1.25 23.88
CA SER A 288 41.33 0.52 24.76
C SER A 288 40.85 0.51 26.21
N GLN A 289 40.22 1.59 26.67
CA GLN A 289 39.64 1.66 28.01
C GLN A 289 38.51 0.63 28.21
N LYS A 290 37.63 0.47 27.20
CA LYS A 290 36.56 -0.53 27.20
C LYS A 290 37.12 -1.95 27.31
N THR A 291 38.16 -2.29 26.54
CA THR A 291 38.77 -3.63 26.58
C THR A 291 39.51 -3.90 27.89
N THR A 292 40.25 -2.92 28.41
CA THR A 292 40.92 -3.01 29.71
C THR A 292 39.92 -3.20 30.85
N LEU A 293 38.88 -2.35 30.92
CA LEU A 293 37.85 -2.49 31.95
C LEU A 293 37.19 -3.86 31.86
N TRP A 294 36.88 -4.31 30.65
CA TRP A 294 36.24 -5.61 30.46
C TRP A 294 37.12 -6.78 30.93
N SER A 295 38.42 -6.72 30.68
CA SER A 295 39.37 -7.72 31.20
C SER A 295 39.37 -7.76 32.74
N ARG A 296 39.17 -6.62 33.40
CA ARG A 296 39.10 -6.51 34.86
C ARG A 296 37.77 -7.03 35.41
N LEU A 297 36.65 -6.60 34.82
CA LEU A 297 35.30 -7.02 35.23
C LEU A 297 35.10 -8.53 35.09
N ARG A 298 35.66 -9.16 34.04
CA ARG A 298 35.61 -10.63 33.87
C ARG A 298 36.21 -11.39 35.05
N LYS A 299 37.22 -10.84 35.73
CA LYS A 299 37.81 -11.48 36.93
C LYS A 299 36.91 -11.40 38.15
N MET A 300 35.97 -10.45 38.18
CA MET A 300 35.02 -10.23 39.27
C MET A 300 33.71 -10.99 39.08
N LEU A 301 33.45 -11.50 37.87
CA LEU A 301 32.26 -12.31 37.58
C LEU A 301 32.42 -13.76 38.09
N PRO A 302 31.30 -14.41 38.51
CA PRO A 302 31.28 -15.84 38.81
C PRO A 302 31.85 -16.68 37.65
N GLU A 303 32.48 -17.82 37.94
CA GLU A 303 33.12 -18.73 36.95
C GLU A 303 32.24 -18.95 35.70
N ASP A 304 30.95 -19.25 35.90
CA ASP A 304 29.97 -19.51 34.83
C ASP A 304 29.70 -18.32 33.89
N SER A 305 29.99 -17.09 34.35
CA SER A 305 29.72 -15.83 33.63
C SER A 305 30.97 -15.18 33.04
N ARG A 306 32.16 -15.76 33.25
CA ARG A 306 33.44 -15.16 32.80
C ARG A 306 33.63 -15.12 31.29
N ASN A 307 32.92 -15.98 30.56
CA ASN A 307 32.98 -16.07 29.10
C ASN A 307 31.92 -15.22 28.38
N SER A 308 31.02 -14.55 29.12
CA SER A 308 30.04 -13.62 28.55
C SER A 308 30.73 -12.45 27.86
N SER A 309 30.02 -11.73 26.98
CA SER A 309 30.43 -10.43 26.46
C SER A 309 29.69 -9.32 27.22
N MET A 310 30.24 -8.09 27.21
CA MET A 310 29.63 -6.99 27.95
C MET A 310 28.44 -6.44 27.18
N ASN A 311 27.25 -6.53 27.77
CA ASN A 311 26.07 -5.90 27.18
C ASN A 311 26.19 -4.36 27.21
N VAL A 312 25.51 -3.69 26.27
CA VAL A 312 25.60 -2.23 26.12
C VAL A 312 25.09 -1.49 27.36
N HIS A 313 24.07 -2.02 28.03
CA HIS A 313 23.51 -1.41 29.24
C HIS A 313 24.51 -1.37 30.41
N ALA A 314 25.45 -2.31 30.51
CA ALA A 314 26.52 -2.27 31.50
C ALA A 314 27.51 -1.12 31.22
N LEU A 315 27.81 -0.85 29.95
CA LEU A 315 28.61 0.31 29.55
C LEU A 315 27.88 1.61 29.91
N SER A 316 26.58 1.70 29.61
CA SER A 316 25.74 2.83 30.02
C SER A 316 25.66 2.98 31.53
N ALA A 317 25.59 1.88 32.30
CA ALA A 317 25.56 1.92 33.76
C ALA A 317 26.87 2.49 34.34
N TYR A 318 28.02 2.06 33.84
CA TYR A 318 29.33 2.60 34.22
C TYR A 318 29.41 4.10 33.91
N ASP A 319 29.05 4.47 32.68
CA ASP A 319 29.08 5.86 32.22
C ASP A 319 28.12 6.75 33.02
N THR A 320 26.97 6.22 33.46
CA THR A 320 26.01 6.96 34.28
C THR A 320 26.63 7.37 35.61
N ILE A 321 27.35 6.47 36.28
CA ILE A 321 28.05 6.81 37.53
C ILE A 321 29.11 7.87 37.28
N GLN A 322 29.85 7.78 36.17
CA GLN A 322 30.85 8.79 35.79
C GLN A 322 30.21 10.16 35.53
N VAL A 323 29.08 10.21 34.83
CA VAL A 323 28.32 11.46 34.59
C VAL A 323 27.87 12.08 35.92
N VAL A 324 27.26 11.27 36.79
CA VAL A 324 26.76 11.72 38.10
C VAL A 324 27.91 12.21 38.97
N ALA A 325 29.02 11.47 39.06
CA ALA A 325 30.19 11.86 39.85
C ALA A 325 30.79 13.20 39.40
N ARG A 326 30.99 13.38 38.08
CA ARG A 326 31.50 14.64 37.51
C ARG A 326 30.56 15.81 37.71
N ALA A 327 29.24 15.57 37.63
CA ALA A 327 28.25 16.60 37.90
C ALA A 327 28.25 17.02 39.38
N ILE A 328 28.37 16.07 40.31
CA ILE A 328 28.52 16.36 41.75
C ILE A 328 29.82 17.13 42.01
N ASP A 329 30.94 16.74 41.39
CA ASP A 329 32.21 17.46 41.57
C ASP A 329 32.12 18.91 41.08
N LYS A 330 31.50 19.14 39.91
CA LYS A 330 31.24 20.49 39.39
C LYS A 330 30.27 21.28 40.28
N PHE A 331 29.27 20.61 40.86
CA PHE A 331 28.35 21.21 41.82
C PHE A 331 29.07 21.68 43.10
N LEU A 332 29.94 20.83 43.67
CA LEU A 332 30.71 21.15 44.88
C LEU A 332 31.79 22.21 44.62
N ASN A 333 32.44 22.19 43.45
CA ASN A 333 33.40 23.22 43.03
C ASN A 333 32.76 24.62 42.89
N GLY A 334 31.44 24.71 42.72
CA GLY A 334 30.70 25.97 42.72
C GLY A 334 30.52 26.62 44.10
N GLY A 335 31.13 26.08 45.16
CA GLY A 335 31.05 26.59 46.53
C GLY A 335 29.71 26.31 47.23
N ARG A 336 28.92 25.36 46.73
CA ARG A 336 27.57 25.02 47.21
C ARG A 336 27.61 23.84 48.20
N SER A 337 26.74 23.87 49.20
CA SER A 337 26.55 22.79 50.16
C SER A 337 25.33 21.94 49.78
N ILE A 338 25.42 20.63 49.97
CA ILE A 338 24.28 19.72 49.79
C ILE A 338 23.34 19.90 50.99
N SER A 339 22.09 20.30 50.72
CA SER A 339 21.06 20.52 51.73
C SER A 339 19.73 19.87 51.33
N PHE A 340 18.99 19.41 52.33
CA PHE A 340 17.70 18.75 52.16
C PHE A 340 16.69 19.38 53.12
N SER A 341 15.53 19.80 52.61
CA SER A 341 14.49 20.46 53.40
C SER A 341 13.16 19.71 53.38
N LEU A 342 12.42 19.82 54.47
CA LEU A 342 11.00 19.48 54.52
C LEU A 342 10.22 20.73 54.09
N LYS A 343 9.77 20.83 52.83
CA LYS A 343 8.80 21.88 52.47
C LYS A 343 7.44 21.53 53.05
N ASN A 344 6.82 22.50 53.72
CA ASN A 344 5.48 22.45 54.36
C ASN A 344 4.28 22.15 53.42
N LYS A 345 4.47 21.61 52.21
CA LYS A 345 3.36 21.25 51.30
C LYS A 345 2.55 20.02 51.74
N PHE A 346 2.95 19.33 52.81
CA PHE A 346 2.30 18.10 53.30
C PHE A 346 1.51 18.29 54.61
N HIS A 347 1.34 19.52 55.11
CA HIS A 347 0.71 19.75 56.42
C HIS A 347 -0.80 19.43 56.51
N ASP A 348 -1.53 19.26 55.40
CA ASP A 348 -2.95 18.88 55.42
C ASP A 348 -3.19 17.37 55.49
N LEU A 349 -2.13 16.54 55.42
CA LEU A 349 -2.25 15.10 55.65
C LEU A 349 -1.93 14.83 57.12
N ASN A 350 -2.98 14.77 57.93
CA ASN A 350 -2.94 14.39 59.33
C ASN A 350 -2.55 12.89 59.45
N THR A 351 -1.29 12.55 59.20
CA THR A 351 -0.80 11.17 59.15
C THR A 351 0.27 10.93 60.22
N SER A 352 -0.17 10.89 61.48
CA SER A 352 0.62 10.44 62.63
C SER A 352 0.88 8.91 62.65
N ARG A 353 0.76 8.21 61.51
CA ARG A 353 1.00 6.76 61.38
C ARG A 353 1.61 6.28 60.05
N MET A 354 2.15 7.17 59.22
CA MET A 354 2.60 6.79 57.88
C MET A 354 4.10 7.17 57.66
N PRO A 355 4.97 6.32 57.07
CA PRO A 355 6.44 6.50 57.07
C PRO A 355 6.97 7.71 56.28
N TRP A 356 6.09 8.44 55.59
CA TRP A 356 6.39 9.50 54.63
C TRP A 356 7.04 10.76 55.23
N GLY A 357 7.03 10.91 56.57
CA GLY A 357 7.64 12.06 57.27
C GLY A 357 9.18 12.15 57.17
N LYS A 358 9.84 11.18 56.53
CA LYS A 358 11.30 11.17 56.32
C LYS A 358 11.75 11.67 54.94
N LEU A 359 10.84 11.80 53.98
CA LEU A 359 11.20 12.26 52.64
C LEU A 359 11.46 13.76 52.64
N LYS A 360 12.64 14.15 52.17
CA LYS A 360 13.06 15.55 52.06
C LYS A 360 13.25 15.92 50.60
N ILE A 361 13.04 17.19 50.30
CA ILE A 361 13.29 17.77 48.98
C ILE A 361 14.76 18.14 48.91
N PHE A 362 15.42 17.82 47.79
CA PHE A 362 16.77 18.25 47.52
C PHE A 362 16.76 19.71 47.01
N ASP A 363 17.21 20.64 47.85
CA ASP A 363 16.99 22.08 47.65
C ASP A 363 17.61 22.61 46.34
N ASP A 364 18.81 22.14 46.01
CA ASP A 364 19.55 22.51 44.80
C ASP A 364 19.45 21.45 43.68
N GLY A 365 18.42 20.60 43.72
CA GLY A 365 18.25 19.53 42.74
C GLY A 365 18.10 20.00 41.29
N ALA A 366 17.40 21.12 41.07
CA ALA A 366 17.29 21.73 39.74
C ALA A 366 18.64 22.24 39.22
N LEU A 367 19.50 22.74 40.12
CA LEU A 367 20.86 23.16 39.77
C LEU A 367 21.72 21.95 39.39
N LEU A 368 21.69 20.87 40.19
CA LEU A 368 22.41 19.64 39.84
C LEU A 368 21.94 19.08 38.48
N LEU A 369 20.63 19.10 38.21
CA LEU A 369 20.07 18.73 36.92
C LEU A 369 20.63 19.59 35.77
N SER A 370 20.69 20.90 35.93
CA SER A 370 21.26 21.80 34.92
C SER A 370 22.74 21.50 34.65
N ILE A 371 23.49 21.08 35.67
CA ILE A 371 24.90 20.69 35.53
C ILE A 371 25.02 19.35 34.80
N LEU A 372 24.15 18.38 35.11
CA LEU A 372 24.08 17.09 34.43
C LEU A 372 23.83 17.27 32.92
N LEU A 373 22.94 18.18 32.53
CA LEU A 373 22.65 18.47 31.12
C LEU A 373 23.84 19.11 30.37
N GLN A 374 24.79 19.73 31.09
CA GLN A 374 26.02 20.28 30.51
C GLN A 374 27.15 19.24 30.37
N ALA A 375 26.90 17.97 30.70
CA ALA A 375 27.90 16.92 30.57
C ALA A 375 28.31 16.74 29.10
N ASN A 376 29.60 16.88 28.83
CA ASN A 376 30.21 16.64 27.51
C ASN A 376 31.59 16.00 27.70
N PHE A 377 31.64 14.69 27.60
CA PHE A 377 32.90 13.92 27.65
C PHE A 377 32.73 12.57 26.92
N THR A 378 33.84 11.89 26.67
CA THR A 378 33.84 10.55 26.08
C THR A 378 33.89 9.50 27.18
N GLY A 379 32.81 8.74 27.32
CA GLY A 379 32.73 7.55 28.19
C GLY A 379 33.02 6.26 27.43
N LEU A 380 32.75 5.12 28.06
CA LEU A 380 32.97 3.79 27.49
C LEU A 380 31.97 3.43 26.39
N SER A 381 30.74 3.92 26.50
CA SER A 381 29.69 3.76 25.49
C SER A 381 29.85 4.72 24.31
N GLY A 382 30.76 5.70 24.40
CA GLY A 382 31.01 6.75 23.42
C GLY A 382 30.86 8.16 24.00
N ARG A 383 30.71 9.17 23.13
CA ARG A 383 30.53 10.58 23.54
C ARG A 383 29.18 10.78 24.24
N ILE A 384 29.19 11.31 25.45
CA ILE A 384 28.00 11.58 26.27
C ILE A 384 27.65 13.06 26.12
N GLU A 385 26.46 13.31 25.60
CA GLU A 385 25.87 14.62 25.38
C GLU A 385 24.34 14.46 25.39
N PHE A 386 23.63 15.34 26.08
CA PHE A 386 22.18 15.31 26.18
C PHE A 386 21.53 16.30 25.21
N ASN A 387 20.45 15.90 24.55
CA ASN A 387 19.65 16.77 23.71
C ASN A 387 18.61 17.57 24.51
N SER A 388 17.81 18.39 23.84
CA SER A 388 16.72 19.18 24.44
C SER A 388 15.68 18.31 25.17
N ASP A 389 15.45 17.09 24.66
CA ASP A 389 14.53 16.11 25.25
C ASP A 389 15.16 15.30 26.39
N ARG A 390 16.41 15.63 26.75
CA ARG A 390 17.20 15.02 27.83
C ARG A 390 17.51 13.53 27.61
N ASN A 391 17.48 13.14 26.35
CA ASN A 391 17.99 11.87 25.86
C ASN A 391 19.44 12.04 25.46
N ILE A 392 20.22 10.97 25.53
CA ILE A 392 21.55 10.96 24.92
C ILE A 392 21.42 11.16 23.41
N VAL A 393 22.26 12.01 22.82
CA VAL A 393 22.30 12.20 21.36
C VAL A 393 22.55 10.85 20.69
N SER A 394 21.65 10.44 19.79
CA SER A 394 21.71 9.12 19.16
C SER A 394 23.05 8.90 18.45
N ARG A 395 23.66 7.75 18.73
CA ARG A 395 24.93 7.31 18.16
C ARG A 395 24.73 6.37 16.97
N GLY A 396 23.48 5.98 16.70
CA GLY A 396 23.12 4.98 15.72
C GLY A 396 23.02 3.56 16.29
N TYR A 397 22.72 2.62 15.40
CA TYR A 397 22.57 1.20 15.69
C TYR A 397 23.45 0.38 14.75
N GLU A 398 23.89 -0.78 15.21
CA GLU A 398 24.47 -1.84 14.39
C GLU A 398 23.35 -2.77 13.94
N VAL A 399 23.37 -3.15 12.66
CA VAL A 399 22.49 -4.19 12.13
C VAL A 399 23.27 -5.50 12.20
N ILE A 400 22.75 -6.45 12.97
CA ILE A 400 23.38 -7.76 13.19
C ILE A 400 22.50 -8.83 12.57
N ASN A 401 23.12 -9.73 11.81
CA ASN A 401 22.49 -10.92 11.27
C ASN A 401 23.07 -12.14 11.97
N ILE A 402 22.20 -13.03 12.44
CA ILE A 402 22.61 -14.26 13.11
C ILE A 402 22.70 -15.38 12.08
N ASP A 403 23.88 -15.99 11.94
CA ASP A 403 24.11 -17.14 11.08
C ASP A 403 24.56 -18.36 11.91
N ARG A 404 24.88 -19.47 11.23
CA ARG A 404 25.36 -20.70 11.90
C ARG A 404 26.72 -20.56 12.56
N THR A 405 27.51 -19.56 12.15
CA THR A 405 28.86 -19.31 12.67
C THR A 405 28.85 -18.35 13.86
N GLY A 406 27.84 -17.48 13.96
CA GLY A 406 27.62 -16.61 15.10
C GLY A 406 26.88 -15.33 14.75
N LEU A 407 27.14 -14.28 15.54
CA LEU A 407 26.60 -12.94 15.30
C LEU A 407 27.50 -12.20 14.31
N ARG A 408 26.97 -11.88 13.13
CA ARG A 408 27.69 -11.13 12.09
C ARG A 408 27.10 -9.74 11.91
N ARG A 409 27.91 -8.70 12.08
CA ARG A 409 27.51 -7.32 11.76
C ARG A 409 27.42 -7.15 10.24
N VAL A 410 26.27 -6.69 9.75
CA VAL A 410 26.03 -6.45 8.31
C VAL A 410 26.06 -4.96 7.96
N GLY A 411 25.92 -4.07 8.93
CA GLY A 411 26.08 -2.63 8.73
C GLY A 411 25.72 -1.82 9.97
N TYR A 412 25.57 -0.52 9.76
CA TYR A 412 25.20 0.48 10.75
C TYR A 412 24.04 1.30 10.24
N TRP A 413 23.33 1.93 11.15
CA TRP A 413 22.26 2.88 10.90
C TRP A 413 22.49 4.13 11.73
N SER A 414 22.25 5.30 11.15
CA SER A 414 22.17 6.56 11.90
C SER A 414 21.12 7.48 11.31
N ASN A 415 20.50 8.32 12.14
CA ASN A 415 19.45 9.25 11.73
C ASN A 415 19.89 10.23 10.61
N GLY A 416 21.19 10.51 10.49
CA GLY A 416 21.71 11.43 9.47
C GLY A 416 22.17 10.75 8.17
N THR A 417 22.51 9.46 8.20
CA THR A 417 23.13 8.75 7.06
C THR A 417 22.29 7.59 6.52
N GLY A 418 21.26 7.14 7.25
CA GLY A 418 20.58 5.88 6.96
C GLY A 418 21.52 4.68 7.13
N PHE A 419 21.29 3.60 6.37
CA PHE A 419 22.09 2.38 6.43
C PHE A 419 23.43 2.48 5.67
N THR A 420 24.52 2.12 6.34
CA THR A 420 25.87 2.12 5.77
C THR A 420 26.72 0.96 6.29
N ILE A 421 27.67 0.48 5.49
CA ILE A 421 28.66 -0.53 5.93
C ILE A 421 29.77 0.09 6.80
N GLN A 422 30.07 1.38 6.62
CA GLN A 422 31.07 2.11 7.42
C GLN A 422 30.48 2.59 8.75
N SER A 423 31.34 2.68 9.77
CA SER A 423 30.91 3.13 11.10
C SER A 423 30.52 4.61 11.11
N PRO A 424 29.59 5.02 12.00
CA PRO A 424 29.19 6.42 12.12
C PRO A 424 30.34 7.41 12.37
N GLU A 425 31.40 6.98 13.06
CA GLU A 425 32.57 7.83 13.35
C GLU A 425 33.44 8.10 12.12
N ALA A 426 33.67 7.07 11.28
CA ALA A 426 34.42 7.22 10.03
C ALA A 426 33.71 8.15 9.03
N LEU A 427 32.38 8.21 9.09
CA LEU A 427 31.55 9.07 8.23
C LEU A 427 31.51 10.52 8.70
N LYS A 428 31.46 10.78 10.01
CA LYS A 428 31.52 12.15 10.56
C LYS A 428 32.80 12.88 10.17
N GLN A 429 33.91 12.16 10.02
CA GLN A 429 35.17 12.75 9.54
C GLN A 429 35.12 13.17 8.07
N LYS A 430 34.24 12.59 7.25
CA LYS A 430 34.16 12.84 5.80
C LYS A 430 33.10 13.88 5.38
N ARG A 431 32.23 14.37 6.28
CA ARG A 431 31.12 15.32 6.01
C ARG A 431 30.32 14.99 4.74
N ILE A 432 29.91 13.73 4.57
CA ILE A 432 29.13 13.30 3.40
C ILE A 432 27.64 13.33 3.74
N THR A 433 26.84 14.05 2.95
CA THR A 433 25.38 14.02 3.03
C THR A 433 24.87 12.84 2.19
N TYR A 434 24.27 11.83 2.83
CA TYR A 434 23.74 10.65 2.15
C TYR A 434 22.28 10.87 1.73
N THR A 435 21.92 10.43 0.52
CA THR A 435 20.54 10.32 0.05
C THR A 435 20.03 8.89 0.23
N HIS A 436 18.70 8.71 0.22
CA HIS A 436 18.03 7.40 0.38
C HIS A 436 18.55 6.33 -0.62
N LEU A 437 18.97 6.75 -1.82
CA LEU A 437 19.53 5.89 -2.88
C LEU A 437 20.93 5.32 -2.58
N ASN A 438 21.68 5.89 -1.64
CA ASN A 438 23.06 5.48 -1.34
C ASN A 438 23.15 4.51 -0.14
N GLN A 439 22.01 4.08 0.40
CA GLN A 439 21.98 3.19 1.55
C GLN A 439 22.43 1.78 1.16
N THR A 440 23.34 1.20 1.95
CA THR A 440 23.89 -0.13 1.68
C THR A 440 24.09 -0.91 2.97
N LEU A 441 23.66 -2.17 2.95
CA LEU A 441 23.93 -3.19 3.97
C LEU A 441 24.70 -4.35 3.34
N GLY A 442 25.53 -5.02 4.13
CA GLY A 442 26.14 -6.29 3.73
C GLY A 442 25.09 -7.38 3.51
N ASN A 443 25.48 -8.46 2.83
CA ASN A 443 24.56 -9.58 2.56
C ASN A 443 23.92 -10.09 3.85
N VAL A 444 22.60 -10.22 3.89
CA VAL A 444 21.85 -10.78 5.02
C VAL A 444 21.45 -12.21 4.67
N THR A 445 21.62 -13.13 5.62
CA THR A 445 21.07 -14.48 5.53
C THR A 445 19.73 -14.50 6.24
N TRP A 446 18.70 -15.04 5.62
CA TRP A 446 17.35 -15.15 6.16
C TRP A 446 17.13 -16.55 6.75
N PRO A 447 16.04 -16.75 7.52
CA PRO A 447 15.68 -18.07 8.02
C PRO A 447 15.64 -19.10 6.88
N GLY A 448 15.96 -20.36 7.17
CA GLY A 448 16.21 -21.38 6.13
C GLY A 448 17.52 -21.23 5.34
N GLY A 449 18.34 -20.21 5.59
CA GLY A 449 19.72 -20.11 5.09
C GLY A 449 19.89 -19.49 3.69
N LYS A 450 18.83 -18.88 3.13
CA LYS A 450 18.90 -18.17 1.83
C LYS A 450 19.37 -16.73 2.04
N THR A 451 20.07 -16.16 1.04
CA THR A 451 20.46 -14.74 1.03
C THR A 451 19.51 -13.86 0.23
N GLU A 452 18.65 -14.46 -0.59
CA GLU A 452 17.59 -13.76 -1.32
C GLU A 452 16.55 -13.20 -0.36
N ARG A 453 16.15 -11.95 -0.57
CA ARG A 453 15.13 -11.26 0.23
C ARG A 453 13.82 -12.05 0.20
N PRO A 454 13.28 -12.50 1.36
CA PRO A 454 11.95 -13.10 1.41
C PRO A 454 10.90 -12.08 1.03
N ARG A 455 9.84 -12.53 0.37
CA ARG A 455 8.74 -11.65 -0.04
C ARG A 455 8.04 -10.97 1.14
N GLY A 456 8.03 -11.63 2.30
CA GLY A 456 7.40 -11.11 3.52
C GLY A 456 5.90 -11.38 3.63
N TRP A 457 5.30 -12.10 2.70
CA TRP A 457 3.90 -12.54 2.77
C TRP A 457 3.66 -13.80 1.93
N VAL A 458 2.64 -14.57 2.31
CA VAL A 458 2.14 -15.75 1.60
C VAL A 458 0.61 -15.63 1.50
N ILE A 459 0.07 -15.69 0.28
CA ILE A 459 -1.39 -15.62 0.05
C ILE A 459 -2.04 -16.99 0.23
N ALA A 460 -1.37 -18.04 -0.23
CA ALA A 460 -1.86 -19.41 -0.18
C ALA A 460 -0.67 -20.37 -0.09
N ASP A 461 -0.86 -21.47 0.63
CA ASP A 461 0.10 -22.57 0.73
C ASP A 461 -0.61 -23.92 0.50
N ASN A 462 0.14 -25.02 0.53
CA ASN A 462 -0.43 -26.34 0.28
C ASN A 462 -1.43 -26.78 1.37
N GLU A 463 -1.33 -26.24 2.58
CA GLU A 463 -2.27 -26.50 3.67
C GLU A 463 -3.55 -25.67 3.51
N ARG A 464 -3.42 -24.45 2.97
CA ARG A 464 -4.50 -23.49 2.73
C ARG A 464 -4.42 -22.93 1.29
N PRO A 465 -4.91 -23.68 0.29
CA PRO A 465 -5.00 -23.19 -1.07
C PRO A 465 -6.05 -22.09 -1.20
N LEU A 466 -5.83 -21.17 -2.15
CA LEU A 466 -6.77 -20.09 -2.49
C LEU A 466 -8.13 -20.67 -2.91
N ILE A 467 -9.21 -20.25 -2.25
CA ILE A 467 -10.56 -20.70 -2.58
C ILE A 467 -11.15 -19.77 -3.63
N ILE A 468 -11.27 -20.25 -4.86
CA ILE A 468 -11.75 -19.45 -5.99
C ILE A 468 -13.19 -19.86 -6.36
N GLY A 469 -14.13 -18.92 -6.23
CA GLY A 469 -15.49 -19.09 -6.70
C GLY A 469 -15.59 -19.01 -8.22
N VAL A 470 -16.34 -19.93 -8.83
CA VAL A 470 -16.54 -19.97 -10.29
C VAL A 470 -18.02 -20.06 -10.60
N PRO A 471 -18.61 -19.19 -11.45
CA PRO A 471 -20.04 -19.22 -11.73
C PRO A 471 -20.45 -20.50 -12.47
N ARG A 472 -21.34 -21.28 -11.87
CA ARG A 472 -21.94 -22.48 -12.48
C ARG A 472 -23.18 -22.07 -13.26
N ARG A 473 -22.96 -21.53 -14.46
CA ARG A 473 -24.01 -21.07 -15.38
C ARG A 473 -24.58 -22.19 -16.25
N VAL A 474 -25.80 -21.97 -16.77
CA VAL A 474 -26.52 -22.90 -17.65
C VAL A 474 -26.55 -22.40 -19.10
N SER A 475 -26.58 -21.08 -19.32
CA SER A 475 -26.38 -20.47 -20.65
C SER A 475 -24.91 -20.20 -20.94
N PHE A 476 -24.55 -20.05 -22.22
CA PHE A 476 -23.21 -19.62 -22.67
C PHE A 476 -22.06 -20.32 -21.93
N ILE A 477 -22.11 -21.65 -21.92
CA ILE A 477 -21.21 -22.53 -21.16
C ILE A 477 -19.75 -22.51 -21.66
N GLU A 478 -19.50 -21.91 -22.84
CA GLU A 478 -18.18 -21.70 -23.44
C GLU A 478 -17.30 -20.78 -22.59
N PHE A 479 -17.90 -19.84 -21.85
CA PHE A 479 -17.14 -18.93 -20.98
C PHE A 479 -16.68 -19.63 -19.71
N VAL A 480 -17.58 -20.37 -19.06
CA VAL A 480 -17.33 -21.14 -17.84
C VAL A 480 -18.30 -22.32 -17.76
N THR A 481 -17.77 -23.52 -17.53
CA THR A 481 -18.56 -24.74 -17.32
C THR A 481 -17.90 -25.69 -16.32
N ALA A 482 -18.72 -26.32 -15.48
CA ALA A 482 -18.31 -27.34 -14.54
C ALA A 482 -18.81 -28.72 -15.01
N VAL A 483 -17.90 -29.56 -15.50
CA VAL A 483 -18.23 -30.89 -16.02
C VAL A 483 -18.50 -31.85 -14.85
N ASN A 484 -19.66 -32.52 -14.85
CA ASN A 484 -20.11 -33.50 -13.85
C ASN A 484 -20.20 -32.98 -12.39
N GLY A 485 -20.32 -31.66 -12.17
CA GLY A 485 -20.45 -31.08 -10.83
C GLY A 485 -19.24 -31.28 -9.91
N SER A 486 -18.13 -31.79 -10.45
CA SER A 486 -16.90 -32.07 -9.69
C SER A 486 -16.00 -30.84 -9.65
N HIS A 487 -15.40 -30.60 -8.48
CA HIS A 487 -14.40 -29.55 -8.23
C HIS A 487 -13.14 -29.66 -9.12
N LYS A 488 -12.92 -30.79 -9.80
CA LYS A 488 -11.68 -31.07 -10.56
C LYS A 488 -11.75 -30.77 -12.06
N ASN A 489 -12.94 -30.69 -12.66
CA ASN A 489 -13.11 -30.55 -14.11
C ASN A 489 -13.91 -29.28 -14.48
N ILE A 490 -13.35 -28.12 -14.17
CA ILE A 490 -13.87 -26.83 -14.63
C ILE A 490 -13.07 -26.39 -15.86
N GLN A 491 -13.77 -26.02 -16.92
CA GLN A 491 -13.18 -25.54 -18.17
C GLN A 491 -13.97 -24.34 -18.69
N GLY A 492 -13.39 -23.60 -19.63
CA GLY A 492 -14.02 -22.44 -20.24
C GLY A 492 -12.98 -21.38 -20.59
N TYR A 493 -13.39 -20.40 -21.40
CA TYR A 493 -12.54 -19.28 -21.79
C TYR A 493 -11.90 -18.57 -20.58
N CYS A 494 -12.69 -18.24 -19.56
CA CYS A 494 -12.19 -17.51 -18.39
C CYS A 494 -11.23 -18.37 -17.53
N ILE A 495 -11.42 -19.69 -17.50
CA ILE A 495 -10.59 -20.62 -16.73
C ILE A 495 -9.24 -20.81 -17.38
N ASP A 496 -9.21 -21.04 -18.70
CA ASP A 496 -7.97 -21.13 -19.47
C ASP A 496 -7.16 -19.84 -19.36
N LEU A 497 -7.84 -18.70 -19.46
CA LEU A 497 -7.22 -17.39 -19.31
C LEU A 497 -6.59 -17.20 -17.92
N PHE A 498 -7.35 -17.48 -16.85
CA PHE A 498 -6.84 -17.35 -15.49
C PHE A 498 -5.65 -18.27 -15.24
N ASN A 499 -5.70 -19.52 -15.72
CA ASN A 499 -4.61 -20.47 -15.59
C ASN A 499 -3.34 -19.99 -16.32
N GLU A 500 -3.48 -19.39 -17.51
CA GLU A 500 -2.35 -18.82 -18.24
C GLU A 500 -1.81 -17.54 -17.59
N ALA A 501 -2.69 -16.70 -17.02
CA ALA A 501 -2.25 -15.51 -16.28
C ALA A 501 -1.49 -15.90 -15.01
N ARG A 502 -1.99 -16.89 -14.27
CA ARG A 502 -1.35 -17.42 -13.06
C ARG A 502 0.05 -17.96 -13.33
N LYS A 503 0.29 -18.62 -14.47
CA LYS A 503 1.64 -19.11 -14.86
C LYS A 503 2.68 -18.00 -15.03
N LEU A 504 2.25 -16.75 -15.26
CA LEU A 504 3.13 -15.58 -15.39
C LEU A 504 3.38 -14.87 -14.07
N VAL A 505 2.68 -15.25 -13.00
CA VAL A 505 2.91 -14.74 -11.64
C VAL A 505 4.22 -15.36 -11.11
N PRO A 506 5.14 -14.58 -10.50
CA PRO A 506 6.49 -15.05 -10.18
C PRO A 506 6.57 -15.97 -8.95
N TYR A 507 5.49 -16.68 -8.64
CA TYR A 507 5.37 -17.58 -7.49
C TYR A 507 4.26 -18.58 -7.69
N ASP A 508 4.39 -19.70 -6.98
CA ASP A 508 3.29 -20.67 -6.94
C ASP A 508 2.15 -20.15 -6.05
N VAL A 509 0.94 -20.36 -6.55
CA VAL A 509 -0.31 -20.01 -5.88
C VAL A 509 -1.17 -21.26 -5.95
N PRO A 510 -1.17 -22.11 -4.91
CA PRO A 510 -2.07 -23.25 -4.86
C PRO A 510 -3.50 -22.74 -4.75
N TYR A 511 -4.42 -23.34 -5.49
CA TYR A 511 -5.81 -22.90 -5.57
C TYR A 511 -6.76 -24.09 -5.72
N ARG A 512 -8.01 -23.87 -5.32
CA ARG A 512 -9.11 -24.81 -5.54
C ARG A 512 -10.33 -24.05 -6.05
N PHE A 513 -10.85 -24.49 -7.18
CA PHE A 513 -12.11 -23.95 -7.68
C PHE A 513 -13.32 -24.56 -6.96
N ILE A 514 -14.28 -23.69 -6.63
CA ILE A 514 -15.58 -24.07 -6.08
C ILE A 514 -16.67 -23.50 -7.00
N PRO A 515 -17.50 -24.36 -7.61
CA PRO A 515 -18.61 -23.89 -8.44
C PRO A 515 -19.67 -23.20 -7.56
N PHE A 516 -20.16 -22.06 -8.02
CA PHE A 516 -21.17 -21.25 -7.35
C PHE A 516 -22.46 -21.21 -8.19
N GLY A 517 -23.58 -21.62 -7.57
CA GLY A 517 -24.89 -21.71 -8.22
C GLY A 517 -25.50 -23.11 -8.14
N ASN A 518 -26.81 -23.20 -8.36
CA ASN A 518 -27.56 -24.45 -8.29
C ASN A 518 -27.34 -25.37 -9.51
N GLY A 519 -26.79 -24.85 -10.61
CA GLY A 519 -26.61 -25.58 -11.87
C GLY A 519 -27.89 -25.80 -12.69
N TYR A 520 -29.03 -25.26 -12.24
CA TYR A 520 -30.32 -25.29 -12.96
C TYR A 520 -30.69 -23.91 -13.53
N SER A 521 -30.16 -22.84 -12.96
CA SER A 521 -30.34 -21.46 -13.40
C SER A 521 -29.02 -20.70 -13.33
N ASN A 522 -28.87 -19.62 -14.11
CA ASN A 522 -27.68 -18.77 -14.02
C ASN A 522 -27.56 -18.16 -12.61
N PRO A 523 -26.35 -18.16 -12.01
CA PRO A 523 -26.14 -17.61 -10.68
C PRO A 523 -26.20 -16.08 -10.68
N SER A 524 -26.51 -15.51 -9.51
CA SER A 524 -26.41 -14.07 -9.26
C SER A 524 -24.94 -13.69 -9.06
N TYR A 525 -24.39 -12.90 -9.99
CA TYR A 525 -23.01 -12.42 -9.89
C TYR A 525 -22.81 -11.43 -8.73
N ASP A 526 -23.86 -10.72 -8.32
CA ASP A 526 -23.80 -9.84 -7.15
C ASP A 526 -23.62 -10.67 -5.87
N ASP A 527 -24.26 -11.83 -5.77
CA ASP A 527 -24.10 -12.71 -4.61
C ASP A 527 -22.76 -13.45 -4.61
N LEU A 528 -22.23 -13.80 -5.80
CA LEU A 528 -20.86 -14.30 -5.93
C LEU A 528 -19.85 -13.29 -5.40
N VAL A 529 -20.00 -12.01 -5.77
CA VAL A 529 -19.12 -10.92 -5.31
C VAL A 529 -19.29 -10.65 -3.81
N LYS A 530 -20.52 -10.68 -3.29
CA LYS A 530 -20.75 -10.59 -1.83
C LYS A 530 -20.06 -11.72 -1.06
N ASN A 531 -20.04 -12.94 -1.60
CA ASN A 531 -19.34 -14.06 -0.96
C ASN A 531 -17.82 -13.87 -0.90
N ILE A 532 -17.24 -13.12 -1.84
CA ILE A 532 -15.82 -12.72 -1.76
C ILE A 532 -15.65 -11.69 -0.64
N ALA A 533 -16.50 -10.66 -0.59
CA ALA A 533 -16.45 -9.63 0.44
C ALA A 533 -16.65 -10.19 1.86
N ASN A 534 -17.45 -11.25 1.99
CA ASN A 534 -17.69 -11.97 3.25
C ASN A 534 -16.59 -12.99 3.63
N GLY A 535 -15.55 -13.14 2.80
CA GLY A 535 -14.44 -14.06 3.06
C GLY A 535 -14.77 -15.54 2.86
N ILE A 536 -15.88 -15.89 2.20
CA ILE A 536 -16.21 -17.28 1.82
C ILE A 536 -15.35 -17.72 0.64
N PHE A 537 -15.11 -16.81 -0.30
CA PHE A 537 -14.18 -16.97 -1.41
C PHE A 537 -13.04 -15.94 -1.30
N ASP A 538 -11.84 -16.34 -1.70
CA ASP A 538 -10.68 -15.43 -1.75
C ASP A 538 -10.61 -14.66 -3.08
N ALA A 539 -11.15 -15.27 -4.13
CA ALA A 539 -11.30 -14.67 -5.45
C ALA A 539 -12.48 -15.29 -6.20
N ALA A 540 -12.89 -14.67 -7.30
CA ALA A 540 -13.78 -15.29 -8.27
C ALA A 540 -13.28 -15.13 -9.70
N VAL A 541 -13.35 -16.23 -10.44
CA VAL A 541 -12.90 -16.33 -11.83
C VAL A 541 -14.09 -16.64 -12.71
N GLY A 542 -14.33 -15.75 -13.67
CA GLY A 542 -15.43 -15.84 -14.62
C GLY A 542 -15.57 -14.56 -15.43
N ASP A 543 -16.65 -14.51 -16.18
CA ASP A 543 -17.19 -13.40 -16.96
C ASP A 543 -17.89 -12.35 -16.07
N ILE A 544 -17.15 -11.85 -15.07
CA ILE A 544 -17.68 -10.91 -14.09
C ILE A 544 -17.52 -9.49 -14.62
N ALA A 545 -18.63 -8.85 -14.96
CA ALA A 545 -18.65 -7.43 -15.33
C ALA A 545 -18.19 -6.52 -14.18
N ILE A 546 -17.23 -5.65 -14.49
CA ILE A 546 -16.73 -4.61 -13.59
C ILE A 546 -17.74 -3.46 -13.58
N VAL A 547 -18.47 -3.34 -12.48
CA VAL A 547 -19.49 -2.28 -12.26
C VAL A 547 -19.31 -1.61 -10.91
N THR A 548 -19.75 -0.36 -10.80
CA THR A 548 -19.52 0.52 -9.64
C THR A 548 -20.01 -0.06 -8.32
N ASN A 549 -21.09 -0.84 -8.30
CA ASN A 549 -21.58 -1.43 -7.05
C ASN A 549 -20.64 -2.54 -6.53
N ARG A 550 -20.00 -3.29 -7.43
CA ARG A 550 -19.07 -4.38 -7.09
C ARG A 550 -17.71 -3.86 -6.68
N THR A 551 -17.20 -2.81 -7.36
CA THR A 551 -15.89 -2.22 -7.04
C THR A 551 -15.82 -1.54 -5.67
N LYS A 552 -16.97 -1.27 -5.03
CA LYS A 552 -17.02 -0.75 -3.65
C LYS A 552 -16.63 -1.79 -2.60
N VAL A 553 -16.84 -3.08 -2.90
CA VAL A 553 -16.71 -4.18 -1.92
C VAL A 553 -15.57 -5.15 -2.24
N VAL A 554 -15.14 -5.24 -3.50
CA VAL A 554 -14.04 -6.10 -3.96
C VAL A 554 -13.15 -5.36 -4.96
N ASP A 555 -11.91 -5.83 -5.10
CA ASP A 555 -10.99 -5.33 -6.12
C ASP A 555 -11.05 -6.23 -7.36
N PHE A 556 -10.83 -5.64 -8.54
CA PHE A 556 -10.83 -6.36 -9.81
C PHE A 556 -9.45 -6.33 -10.46
N SER A 557 -9.16 -7.36 -11.25
CA SER A 557 -8.05 -7.29 -12.20
C SER A 557 -8.33 -6.25 -13.29
N GLN A 558 -7.30 -5.90 -14.06
CA GLN A 558 -7.46 -5.25 -15.36
C GLN A 558 -8.44 -6.06 -16.23
N PRO A 559 -9.29 -5.39 -17.02
CA PRO A 559 -10.27 -6.06 -17.84
C PRO A 559 -9.58 -6.85 -18.94
N PHE A 560 -9.93 -8.13 -19.07
CA PHE A 560 -9.37 -9.01 -20.09
C PHE A 560 -10.24 -9.13 -21.35
N ALA A 561 -11.50 -8.71 -21.27
CA ALA A 561 -12.41 -8.63 -22.39
C ALA A 561 -13.17 -7.31 -22.32
N SER A 562 -13.22 -6.58 -23.43
CA SER A 562 -14.10 -5.42 -23.57
C SER A 562 -15.53 -5.89 -23.73
N THR A 563 -16.43 -5.35 -22.89
CA THR A 563 -17.85 -5.68 -22.93
C THR A 563 -18.69 -4.41 -22.87
N GLY A 564 -19.93 -4.52 -23.31
CA GLY A 564 -20.91 -3.44 -23.29
C GLY A 564 -22.29 -4.00 -23.57
N LEU A 565 -23.31 -3.33 -23.06
CA LEU A 565 -24.70 -3.69 -23.34
C LEU A 565 -25.03 -3.32 -24.78
N VAL A 566 -25.54 -4.29 -25.52
CA VAL A 566 -25.99 -4.15 -26.90
C VAL A 566 -27.45 -4.53 -27.03
N ILE A 567 -28.09 -4.03 -28.08
CA ILE A 567 -29.48 -4.33 -28.40
C ILE A 567 -29.51 -5.35 -29.52
N VAL A 568 -30.21 -6.47 -29.33
CA VAL A 568 -30.49 -7.46 -30.38
C VAL A 568 -31.99 -7.46 -30.67
N ALA A 569 -32.33 -7.35 -31.96
CA ALA A 569 -33.70 -7.31 -32.44
C ALA A 569 -33.84 -8.10 -33.76
N PRO A 570 -35.06 -8.53 -34.14
CA PRO A 570 -35.30 -9.12 -35.44
C PRO A 570 -34.98 -8.14 -36.57
N ILE A 571 -34.38 -8.65 -37.64
CA ILE A 571 -34.06 -7.91 -38.86
C ILE A 571 -34.87 -8.45 -40.03
N THR A 572 -35.33 -7.56 -40.89
CA THR A 572 -36.07 -7.93 -42.11
C THR A 572 -35.32 -7.45 -43.34
N ASN A 573 -35.21 -8.33 -44.34
CA ASN A 573 -34.72 -7.98 -45.66
C ASN A 573 -35.85 -7.27 -46.42
N SER A 574 -35.73 -5.95 -46.65
CA SER A 574 -36.72 -5.24 -47.46
C SER A 574 -36.63 -5.74 -48.91
N LYS A 575 -37.68 -6.39 -49.42
CA LYS A 575 -37.76 -6.76 -50.84
C LYS A 575 -37.76 -5.47 -51.69
N SER A 576 -36.94 -5.44 -52.74
CA SER A 576 -36.79 -4.31 -53.66
C SER A 576 -38.15 -3.81 -54.17
N ASN A 577 -38.44 -2.53 -53.97
CA ASN A 577 -39.68 -1.90 -54.44
C ASN A 577 -39.49 -1.44 -55.90
N ALA A 578 -40.42 -1.75 -56.81
CA ALA A 578 -40.26 -1.44 -58.24
C ALA A 578 -40.14 0.08 -58.55
N TRP A 579 -40.60 0.95 -57.65
CA TRP A 579 -40.58 2.42 -57.78
C TRP A 579 -39.28 3.08 -57.27
N VAL A 580 -38.19 2.32 -57.07
CA VAL A 580 -36.91 2.86 -56.58
C VAL A 580 -36.32 3.94 -57.50
N PHE A 581 -36.66 3.96 -58.80
CA PHE A 581 -36.16 4.95 -59.76
C PHE A 581 -36.63 6.39 -59.50
N LEU A 582 -37.71 6.62 -58.74
CA LEU A 582 -38.17 7.98 -58.38
C LEU A 582 -37.50 8.54 -57.13
N LYS A 583 -36.88 7.68 -56.31
CA LYS A 583 -36.22 8.07 -55.04
C LYS A 583 -34.95 8.93 -55.15
N PRO A 584 -34.14 8.89 -56.24
CA PRO A 584 -32.88 9.64 -56.30
C PRO A 584 -33.02 11.16 -56.18
N PHE A 585 -34.15 11.72 -56.59
CA PHE A 585 -34.44 13.16 -56.45
C PHE A 585 -35.70 13.39 -55.62
N THR A 586 -35.68 14.46 -54.81
CA THR A 586 -36.88 14.93 -54.10
C THR A 586 -37.92 15.44 -55.10
N VAL A 587 -39.18 15.47 -54.68
CA VAL A 587 -40.27 16.02 -55.52
C VAL A 587 -39.97 17.47 -55.94
N GLU A 588 -39.38 18.26 -55.05
CA GLU A 588 -38.92 19.62 -55.33
C GLU A 588 -37.87 19.67 -56.45
N MET A 589 -36.86 18.80 -56.41
CA MET A 589 -35.81 18.73 -57.45
C MET A 589 -36.37 18.30 -58.80
N TRP A 590 -37.35 17.40 -58.83
CA TRP A 590 -38.07 17.04 -60.05
C TRP A 590 -38.82 18.23 -60.64
N CYS A 591 -39.49 19.01 -59.80
CA CYS A 591 -40.19 20.22 -60.22
C CYS A 591 -39.23 21.30 -60.75
N VAL A 592 -38.12 21.57 -60.05
CA VAL A 592 -37.11 22.56 -60.48
C VAL A 592 -36.44 22.13 -61.79
N THR A 593 -36.12 20.84 -61.93
CA THR A 593 -35.57 20.29 -63.17
C THR A 593 -36.57 20.46 -64.31
N SER A 594 -37.84 20.06 -64.11
CA SER A 594 -38.87 20.25 -65.14
C SER A 594 -39.05 21.72 -65.52
N ALA A 595 -39.08 22.64 -64.55
CA ALA A 595 -39.18 24.07 -64.80
C ALA A 595 -37.98 24.63 -65.57
N SER A 596 -36.75 24.17 -65.28
CA SER A 596 -35.55 24.62 -65.99
C SER A 596 -35.54 24.20 -67.47
N PHE A 597 -36.09 23.02 -67.80
CA PHE A 597 -36.31 22.59 -69.18
C PHE A 597 -37.25 23.53 -69.94
N PHE A 598 -38.34 24.00 -69.33
CA PHE A 598 -39.25 24.95 -69.98
C PHE A 598 -38.62 26.33 -70.13
N MET A 599 -37.88 26.80 -69.11
CA MET A 599 -37.22 28.11 -69.12
C MET A 599 -36.13 28.19 -70.20
N ILE A 600 -35.28 27.17 -70.31
CA ILE A 600 -34.20 27.18 -71.31
C ILE A 600 -34.75 27.11 -72.74
N GLY A 601 -35.82 26.32 -72.95
CA GLY A 601 -36.54 26.29 -74.21
C GLY A 601 -37.06 27.66 -74.62
N ALA A 602 -37.65 28.40 -73.68
CA ALA A 602 -38.15 29.76 -73.93
C ALA A 602 -37.02 30.77 -74.24
N VAL A 603 -35.87 30.66 -73.57
CA VAL A 603 -34.70 31.52 -73.82
C VAL A 603 -34.09 31.25 -75.19
N ILE A 604 -33.95 29.98 -75.57
CA ILE A 604 -33.43 29.59 -76.89
C ILE A 604 -34.40 30.01 -77.99
N TRP A 605 -35.71 29.82 -77.77
CA TRP A 605 -36.74 30.35 -78.65
C TRP A 605 -36.58 31.85 -78.86
N LEU A 606 -36.43 32.64 -77.79
CA LEU A 606 -36.27 34.10 -77.91
C LEU A 606 -35.04 34.49 -78.75
N LEU A 607 -33.93 33.78 -78.59
CA LEU A 607 -32.66 34.06 -79.25
C LEU A 607 -32.59 33.56 -80.70
N GLU A 608 -33.25 32.45 -81.02
CA GLU A 608 -33.23 31.83 -82.35
C GLU A 608 -34.43 32.23 -83.21
N HIS A 609 -35.57 32.63 -82.62
CA HIS A 609 -36.80 32.96 -83.36
C HIS A 609 -36.62 34.06 -84.43
N ARG A 610 -35.71 35.01 -84.17
CA ARG A 610 -35.41 36.08 -85.14
C ARG A 610 -34.48 35.66 -86.27
N VAL A 611 -33.65 34.63 -86.08
CA VAL A 611 -32.52 34.32 -86.99
C VAL A 611 -32.71 32.97 -87.71
N ASN A 612 -33.43 32.03 -87.10
CA ASN A 612 -33.58 30.67 -87.59
C ASN A 612 -35.02 30.41 -88.08
N ASP A 613 -35.17 29.96 -89.32
CA ASP A 613 -36.47 29.67 -89.93
C ASP A 613 -37.14 28.40 -89.37
N ASP A 614 -36.35 27.48 -88.80
CA ASP A 614 -36.88 26.24 -88.18
C ASP A 614 -37.74 26.52 -86.93
N PHE A 615 -37.50 27.65 -86.26
CA PHE A 615 -38.27 28.11 -85.09
C PHE A 615 -39.42 29.09 -85.46
N ARG A 616 -39.76 29.22 -86.75
CA ARG A 616 -40.85 30.08 -87.26
C ARG A 616 -42.09 29.27 -87.67
N GLY A 617 -43.29 29.77 -87.37
CA GLY A 617 -44.55 29.11 -87.69
C GLY A 617 -45.74 29.63 -86.86
N PRO A 618 -46.96 29.09 -87.02
CA PRO A 618 -48.11 29.45 -86.20
C PRO A 618 -47.86 29.14 -84.71
N PRO A 619 -48.46 29.89 -83.76
CA PRO A 619 -48.07 29.88 -82.34
C PRO A 619 -48.17 28.49 -81.68
N LYS A 620 -49.10 27.63 -82.13
CA LYS A 620 -49.22 26.25 -81.65
C LYS A 620 -48.04 25.35 -82.05
N ARG A 621 -47.48 25.55 -83.25
CA ARG A 621 -46.33 24.77 -83.74
C ARG A 621 -45.06 25.16 -82.99
N GLN A 622 -44.89 26.45 -82.70
CA GLN A 622 -43.73 26.97 -81.96
C GLN A 622 -43.66 26.44 -80.52
N LEU A 623 -44.78 26.43 -79.79
CA LEU A 623 -44.82 25.88 -78.44
C LEU A 623 -44.40 24.40 -78.42
N VAL A 624 -44.87 23.62 -79.40
CA VAL A 624 -44.51 22.20 -79.54
C VAL A 624 -43.03 22.05 -79.87
N THR A 625 -42.50 22.84 -80.80
CA THR A 625 -41.07 22.82 -81.15
C THR A 625 -40.20 23.15 -79.95
N VAL A 626 -40.55 24.15 -79.13
CA VAL A 626 -39.79 24.53 -77.93
C VAL A 626 -39.77 23.43 -76.86
N ILE A 627 -40.92 22.79 -76.60
CA ILE A 627 -41.03 21.71 -75.62
C ILE A 627 -40.29 20.46 -76.14
N LEU A 628 -40.47 20.13 -77.42
CA LEU A 628 -39.85 18.96 -78.04
C LEU A 628 -38.32 19.12 -78.11
N PHE A 629 -37.84 20.31 -78.49
CA PHE A 629 -36.42 20.65 -78.50
C PHE A 629 -35.81 20.53 -77.10
N SER A 630 -36.47 21.12 -76.09
CA SER A 630 -35.97 21.06 -74.70
C SER A 630 -35.90 19.62 -74.19
N PHE A 631 -36.92 18.81 -74.47
CA PHE A 631 -36.94 17.40 -74.05
C PHE A 631 -35.95 16.52 -74.85
N SER A 632 -35.73 16.82 -76.14
CA SER A 632 -34.81 16.06 -76.98
C SER A 632 -33.33 16.25 -76.60
N THR A 633 -32.99 17.39 -75.98
CA THR A 633 -31.65 17.60 -75.39
C THR A 633 -31.33 16.56 -74.30
N LEU A 634 -32.33 16.10 -73.52
CA LEU A 634 -32.18 15.10 -72.47
C LEU A 634 -31.68 13.76 -73.03
N PHE A 635 -32.16 13.39 -74.22
CA PHE A 635 -31.81 12.13 -74.91
C PHE A 635 -30.72 12.32 -75.97
N LYS A 636 -29.98 13.44 -75.94
CA LYS A 636 -28.89 13.78 -76.90
C LYS A 636 -29.31 13.68 -78.38
N THR A 637 -30.59 13.87 -78.68
CA THR A 637 -31.13 13.79 -80.04
C THR A 637 -31.48 15.22 -80.48
N ASN A 638 -30.48 16.01 -80.87
CA ASN A 638 -30.72 17.38 -81.33
C ASN A 638 -31.22 17.35 -82.78
N GLN A 639 -32.53 17.50 -82.98
CA GLN A 639 -33.13 17.52 -84.32
C GLN A 639 -32.95 18.87 -85.04
N GLU A 640 -32.73 19.97 -84.30
CA GLU A 640 -32.65 21.33 -84.85
C GLU A 640 -31.31 21.98 -84.45
N VAL A 641 -30.68 22.71 -85.37
CA VAL A 641 -29.35 23.32 -85.17
C VAL A 641 -29.51 24.78 -84.75
N THR A 642 -28.89 25.19 -83.63
CA THR A 642 -28.86 26.61 -83.21
C THR A 642 -27.87 27.40 -84.07
N ILE A 643 -28.34 28.47 -84.72
CA ILE A 643 -27.56 29.28 -85.67
C ILE A 643 -26.95 30.50 -84.98
N SER A 644 -27.62 31.06 -83.97
CA SER A 644 -27.19 32.28 -83.26
C SER A 644 -25.96 32.04 -82.38
N PRO A 645 -24.94 32.94 -82.40
CA PRO A 645 -23.76 32.81 -81.53
C PRO A 645 -24.13 32.87 -80.04
N LEU A 646 -25.11 33.69 -79.66
CA LEU A 646 -25.62 33.76 -78.28
C LEU A 646 -26.44 32.50 -77.91
N GLY A 647 -27.22 31.96 -78.85
CA GLY A 647 -27.97 30.71 -78.67
C GLY A 647 -27.05 29.50 -78.45
N ARG A 648 -25.94 29.43 -79.20
CA ARG A 648 -24.89 28.41 -79.02
C ARG A 648 -24.23 28.48 -77.64
N MET A 649 -23.94 29.67 -77.13
CA MET A 649 -23.35 29.83 -75.80
C MET A 649 -24.30 29.32 -74.70
N VAL A 650 -25.59 29.68 -74.78
CA VAL A 650 -26.64 29.21 -73.85
C VAL A 650 -26.82 27.69 -73.94
N MET A 651 -26.77 27.11 -75.14
CA MET A 651 -26.83 25.66 -75.33
C MET A 651 -25.65 24.91 -74.73
N VAL A 652 -24.42 25.43 -74.84
CA VAL A 652 -23.25 24.81 -74.20
C VAL A 652 -23.39 24.79 -72.67
N MET A 653 -23.86 25.89 -72.07
CA MET A 653 -24.14 25.94 -70.63
C MET A 653 -25.26 24.96 -70.22
N TRP A 654 -26.31 24.84 -71.04
CA TRP A 654 -27.41 23.92 -70.80
C TRP A 654 -26.98 22.43 -70.86
N LEU A 655 -26.22 22.05 -71.88
CA LEU A 655 -25.70 20.69 -72.01
C LEU A 655 -24.75 20.33 -70.86
N PHE A 656 -23.98 21.30 -70.36
CA PHE A 656 -23.16 21.13 -69.16
C PHE A 656 -24.02 20.89 -67.91
N LEU A 657 -25.07 21.69 -67.71
CA LEU A 657 -26.01 21.52 -66.59
C LEU A 657 -26.72 20.15 -66.65
N LEU A 658 -27.18 19.75 -67.84
CA LEU A 658 -27.82 18.47 -68.08
C LEU A 658 -26.88 17.28 -67.79
N MET A 659 -25.61 17.39 -68.16
CA MET A 659 -24.58 16.40 -67.84
C MET A 659 -24.43 16.24 -66.32
N VAL A 660 -24.43 17.35 -65.57
CA VAL A 660 -24.36 17.31 -64.09
C VAL A 660 -25.61 16.64 -63.50
N ILE A 661 -26.81 16.99 -63.97
CA ILE A 661 -28.08 16.42 -63.48
C ILE A 661 -28.13 14.90 -63.73
N THR A 662 -27.82 14.45 -64.95
CA THR A 662 -27.83 13.03 -65.32
C THR A 662 -26.75 12.22 -64.60
N SER A 663 -25.57 12.79 -64.39
CA SER A 663 -24.50 12.20 -63.59
C SER A 663 -24.90 12.06 -62.11
N SER A 664 -25.49 13.11 -61.53
CA SER A 664 -25.96 13.09 -60.13
C SER A 664 -27.10 12.09 -59.90
N TYR A 665 -28.05 12.00 -60.84
CA TYR A 665 -29.13 11.02 -60.80
C TYR A 665 -28.59 9.58 -60.84
N THR A 666 -27.69 9.29 -61.78
CA THR A 666 -27.12 7.94 -61.92
C THR A 666 -26.24 7.57 -60.73
N ALA A 667 -25.43 8.50 -60.19
CA ALA A 667 -24.65 8.30 -58.97
C ALA A 667 -25.53 8.02 -57.74
N SER A 668 -26.65 8.74 -57.59
CA SER A 668 -27.56 8.55 -56.46
C SER A 668 -28.35 7.25 -56.57
N LEU A 669 -28.85 6.92 -57.77
CA LEU A 669 -29.55 5.66 -58.02
C LEU A 669 -28.65 4.45 -57.80
N THR A 670 -27.41 4.50 -58.31
CA THR A 670 -26.43 3.43 -58.10
C THR A 670 -26.08 3.28 -56.63
N SER A 671 -25.89 4.37 -55.88
CA SER A 671 -25.67 4.31 -54.42
C SER A 671 -26.85 3.68 -53.67
N ILE A 672 -28.09 3.93 -54.09
CA ILE A 672 -29.28 3.34 -53.46
C ILE A 672 -29.39 1.84 -53.77
N LEU A 673 -29.02 1.43 -54.99
CA LEU A 673 -29.08 0.03 -55.42
C LEU A 673 -27.93 -0.83 -54.89
N THR A 674 -26.80 -0.24 -54.52
CA THR A 674 -25.66 -0.96 -53.94
C THR A 674 -25.80 -1.19 -52.44
N VAL A 675 -26.54 -0.34 -51.70
CA VAL A 675 -26.74 -0.49 -50.26
C VAL A 675 -27.92 -1.44 -49.98
N GLN A 676 -27.61 -2.65 -49.51
CA GLN A 676 -28.65 -3.52 -48.93
C GLN A 676 -29.13 -2.93 -47.60
N GLN A 677 -30.37 -2.42 -47.56
CA GLN A 677 -30.96 -1.91 -46.32
C GLN A 677 -31.58 -3.07 -45.52
N LEU A 678 -30.91 -3.46 -44.43
CA LEU A 678 -31.52 -4.24 -43.36
C LEU A 678 -32.42 -3.30 -42.55
N SER A 679 -33.72 -3.56 -42.51
CA SER A 679 -34.66 -2.76 -41.74
C SER A 679 -35.06 -3.49 -40.46
N SER A 680 -34.84 -2.86 -39.31
CA SER A 680 -35.32 -3.32 -38.01
C SER A 680 -36.43 -2.40 -37.47
N PRO A 681 -37.45 -2.94 -36.77
CA PRO A 681 -38.49 -2.14 -36.11
C PRO A 681 -37.96 -1.22 -35.00
N ILE A 682 -36.77 -1.50 -34.47
CA ILE A 682 -36.10 -0.74 -33.41
C ILE A 682 -34.90 -0.03 -34.02
N LYS A 683 -34.81 1.28 -33.84
CA LYS A 683 -33.71 2.10 -34.39
C LYS A 683 -32.55 2.29 -33.42
N GLY A 684 -32.76 2.08 -32.12
CA GLY A 684 -31.72 2.25 -31.09
C GLY A 684 -32.30 2.31 -29.67
N LEU A 685 -31.47 2.71 -28.72
CA LEU A 685 -31.81 2.74 -27.29
C LEU A 685 -32.95 3.72 -26.98
N GLU A 686 -32.91 4.94 -27.53
CA GLU A 686 -33.94 5.96 -27.30
C GLU A 686 -35.34 5.49 -27.73
N ASP A 687 -35.39 4.71 -28.81
CA ASP A 687 -36.62 4.13 -29.32
C ASP A 687 -37.19 3.08 -28.36
N LEU A 688 -36.32 2.30 -27.70
CA LEU A 688 -36.72 1.34 -26.66
C LEU A 688 -37.16 2.01 -25.35
N ILE A 689 -36.53 3.13 -24.99
CA ILE A 689 -36.92 3.90 -23.80
C ILE A 689 -38.32 4.49 -24.02
N THR A 690 -38.53 5.11 -25.19
CA THR A 690 -39.77 5.81 -25.54
C THR A 690 -40.94 4.85 -25.77
N LYS A 691 -40.70 3.70 -26.44
CA LYS A 691 -41.75 2.70 -26.67
C LYS A 691 -41.98 1.86 -25.41
N GLU A 692 -43.22 1.72 -24.94
CA GLU A 692 -43.57 0.86 -23.78
C GLU A 692 -43.56 -0.65 -24.08
N GLN A 693 -42.57 -1.13 -24.83
CA GLN A 693 -42.48 -2.54 -25.22
C GLN A 693 -41.66 -3.38 -24.21
N PRO A 694 -41.93 -4.70 -24.11
CA PRO A 694 -41.15 -5.60 -23.26
C PRO A 694 -39.73 -5.80 -23.78
N ILE A 695 -38.76 -5.82 -22.86
CA ILE A 695 -37.32 -5.94 -23.12
C ILE A 695 -36.80 -7.18 -22.38
N GLY A 696 -36.13 -8.07 -23.10
CA GLY A 696 -35.48 -9.25 -22.54
C GLY A 696 -34.10 -8.91 -21.97
N TYR A 697 -33.70 -9.57 -20.88
CA TYR A 697 -32.36 -9.48 -20.31
C TYR A 697 -31.93 -10.81 -19.69
N GLN A 698 -30.61 -11.01 -19.52
CA GLN A 698 -30.09 -12.23 -18.93
C GLN A 698 -30.34 -12.31 -17.42
N VAL A 699 -30.86 -13.45 -16.94
CA VAL A 699 -30.90 -13.75 -15.50
C VAL A 699 -29.50 -13.73 -14.89
N GLY A 700 -29.34 -13.00 -13.78
CA GLY A 700 -28.08 -12.87 -13.04
C GLY A 700 -27.11 -11.80 -13.59
N SER A 701 -27.43 -11.17 -14.72
CA SER A 701 -26.62 -10.09 -15.31
C SER A 701 -26.86 -8.74 -14.62
N PHE A 702 -25.83 -7.88 -14.65
CA PHE A 702 -25.94 -6.49 -14.20
C PHE A 702 -26.85 -5.64 -15.11
N ALA A 703 -27.21 -6.15 -16.30
CA ALA A 703 -28.13 -5.48 -17.21
C ALA A 703 -29.44 -5.08 -16.50
N PHE A 704 -29.97 -5.94 -15.62
CA PHE A 704 -31.20 -5.66 -14.88
C PHE A 704 -31.12 -4.40 -14.01
N SER A 705 -30.06 -4.31 -13.19
CA SER A 705 -29.84 -3.16 -12.32
C SER A 705 -29.53 -1.91 -13.12
N TYR A 706 -28.77 -2.02 -14.22
CA TYR A 706 -28.52 -0.89 -15.12
C TYR A 706 -29.82 -0.36 -15.76
N LEU A 707 -30.66 -1.24 -16.31
CA LEU A 707 -31.93 -0.85 -16.95
C LEU A 707 -32.92 -0.23 -15.94
N THR A 708 -32.95 -0.74 -14.71
CA THR A 708 -33.88 -0.26 -13.67
C THR A 708 -33.38 1.01 -12.97
N GLU A 709 -32.10 1.08 -12.61
CA GLU A 709 -31.54 2.14 -11.76
C GLU A 709 -30.90 3.28 -12.56
N SER A 710 -30.31 2.98 -13.73
CA SER A 710 -29.64 4.01 -14.56
C SER A 710 -30.56 4.54 -15.66
N LEU A 711 -31.36 3.67 -16.30
CA LEU A 711 -32.32 4.06 -17.34
C LEU A 711 -33.76 4.23 -16.83
N TYR A 712 -34.01 3.99 -15.53
CA TYR A 712 -35.32 4.15 -14.89
C TYR A 712 -36.46 3.40 -15.59
N LEU A 713 -36.18 2.25 -16.21
CA LEU A 713 -37.20 1.46 -16.89
C LEU A 713 -38.08 0.71 -15.87
N PRO A 714 -39.42 0.70 -16.05
CA PRO A 714 -40.32 -0.06 -15.20
C PRO A 714 -40.00 -1.56 -15.21
N ARG A 715 -39.89 -2.16 -14.01
CA ARG A 715 -39.63 -3.61 -13.86
C ARG A 715 -40.66 -4.50 -14.56
N SER A 716 -41.89 -4.02 -14.74
CA SER A 716 -42.95 -4.74 -15.46
C SER A 716 -42.64 -4.97 -16.95
N ARG A 717 -41.76 -4.15 -17.54
CA ARG A 717 -41.33 -4.29 -18.95
C ARG A 717 -40.15 -5.24 -19.12
N LEU A 718 -39.45 -5.60 -18.05
CA LEU A 718 -38.24 -6.41 -18.10
C LEU A 718 -38.58 -7.89 -17.98
N VAL A 719 -38.21 -8.67 -18.99
CA VAL A 719 -38.47 -10.12 -19.04
C VAL A 719 -37.14 -10.87 -18.79
N PRO A 720 -37.03 -11.63 -17.68
CA PRO A 720 -35.85 -12.44 -17.43
C PRO A 720 -35.77 -13.62 -18.41
N LEU A 721 -34.62 -13.81 -19.03
CA LEU A 721 -34.35 -14.90 -19.96
C LEU A 721 -33.09 -15.67 -19.52
N GLY A 722 -33.20 -16.99 -19.48
CA GLY A 722 -32.21 -17.89 -18.88
C GLY A 722 -31.29 -18.59 -19.88
N SER A 723 -31.73 -18.82 -21.13
CA SER A 723 -30.98 -19.58 -22.14
C SER A 723 -31.00 -18.93 -23.53
N PRO A 724 -30.04 -19.25 -24.42
CA PRO A 724 -30.04 -18.77 -25.80
C PRO A 724 -31.31 -19.19 -26.58
N GLU A 725 -31.90 -20.34 -26.28
CA GLU A 725 -33.15 -20.81 -26.89
C GLU A 725 -34.34 -19.98 -26.41
N GLU A 726 -34.36 -19.59 -25.13
CA GLU A 726 -35.36 -18.66 -24.62
C GLU A 726 -35.26 -17.30 -25.30
N TYR A 727 -34.05 -16.83 -25.60
CA TYR A 727 -33.80 -15.56 -26.31
C TYR A 727 -34.46 -15.58 -27.68
N GLU A 728 -34.16 -16.62 -28.45
CA GLU A 728 -34.74 -16.84 -29.78
C GLU A 728 -36.27 -16.94 -29.73
N SER A 729 -36.80 -17.75 -28.80
CA SER A 729 -38.24 -17.94 -28.67
C SER A 729 -38.97 -16.64 -28.30
N ALA A 730 -38.35 -15.79 -27.46
CA ALA A 730 -38.91 -14.52 -27.01
C ALA A 730 -38.89 -13.47 -28.13
N LEU A 731 -37.81 -13.39 -28.91
CA LEU A 731 -37.71 -12.49 -30.06
C LEU A 731 -38.67 -12.89 -31.19
N LEU A 732 -38.82 -14.19 -31.47
CA LEU A 732 -39.76 -14.67 -32.50
C LEU A 732 -41.23 -14.47 -32.13
N LYS A 733 -41.59 -14.55 -30.84
CA LYS A 733 -42.95 -14.26 -30.37
C LYS A 733 -43.34 -12.79 -30.55
N GLY A 734 -42.36 -11.89 -30.50
CA GLY A 734 -42.55 -10.45 -30.59
C GLY A 734 -43.26 -9.84 -29.36
N PRO A 735 -43.36 -8.50 -29.28
CA PRO A 735 -43.78 -7.80 -28.06
C PRO A 735 -45.26 -7.97 -27.68
N PHE A 736 -46.11 -8.41 -28.61
CA PHE A 736 -47.57 -8.47 -28.41
C PHE A 736 -48.07 -9.81 -27.87
N LYS A 737 -47.21 -10.83 -27.79
CA LYS A 737 -47.56 -12.16 -27.25
C LYS A 737 -46.98 -12.32 -25.84
N ARG A 738 -47.69 -13.02 -24.96
CA ARG A 738 -47.26 -13.27 -23.57
C ARG A 738 -45.89 -13.98 -23.57
N GLY A 739 -44.91 -13.38 -22.90
CA GLY A 739 -43.53 -13.87 -22.84
C GLY A 739 -42.67 -13.60 -24.09
N GLY A 740 -43.15 -12.78 -25.02
CA GLY A 740 -42.35 -12.27 -26.14
C GLY A 740 -41.78 -10.88 -25.83
N VAL A 741 -40.70 -10.51 -26.53
CA VAL A 741 -39.97 -9.26 -26.32
C VAL A 741 -39.77 -8.53 -27.64
N ALA A 742 -39.66 -7.20 -27.59
CA ALA A 742 -39.29 -6.40 -28.76
C ALA A 742 -37.79 -6.50 -29.06
N ALA A 743 -36.98 -6.51 -28.01
CA ALA A 743 -35.53 -6.57 -28.08
C ALA A 743 -34.95 -7.31 -26.87
N ILE A 744 -33.71 -7.75 -27.02
CA ILE A 744 -32.89 -8.25 -25.91
C ILE A 744 -31.74 -7.28 -25.68
N ILE A 745 -31.50 -6.94 -24.42
CA ILE A 745 -30.35 -6.17 -23.99
C ILE A 745 -29.46 -7.08 -23.16
N ASP A 746 -28.25 -7.31 -23.67
CA ASP A 746 -27.26 -8.15 -22.99
C ASP A 746 -25.84 -7.74 -23.39
N GLU A 747 -24.86 -8.37 -22.75
CA GLU A 747 -23.45 -8.11 -23.00
C GLU A 747 -22.98 -8.60 -24.38
N LEU A 748 -22.15 -7.79 -25.03
CA LEU A 748 -21.66 -8.03 -26.40
C LEU A 748 -21.09 -9.44 -26.64
N PRO A 749 -20.20 -10.00 -25.79
CA PRO A 749 -19.64 -11.33 -26.05
C PRO A 749 -20.69 -12.45 -26.09
N TYR A 750 -21.76 -12.35 -25.28
CA TYR A 750 -22.86 -13.31 -25.34
C TYR A 750 -23.66 -13.17 -26.63
N MET A 751 -23.88 -11.93 -27.08
CA MET A 751 -24.67 -11.65 -28.29
C MET A 751 -23.92 -12.03 -29.57
N GLU A 752 -22.60 -11.86 -29.62
CA GLU A 752 -21.78 -12.36 -30.72
C GLU A 752 -21.88 -13.88 -30.86
N LEU A 753 -21.82 -14.60 -29.74
CA LEU A 753 -21.98 -16.05 -29.74
C LEU A 753 -23.41 -16.46 -30.14
N PHE A 754 -24.43 -15.79 -29.61
CA PHE A 754 -25.84 -16.05 -29.96
C PHE A 754 -26.13 -15.86 -31.46
N LEU A 755 -25.57 -14.80 -32.07
CA LEU A 755 -25.75 -14.44 -33.48
C LEU A 755 -24.89 -15.26 -34.44
N SER A 756 -23.78 -15.86 -33.98
CA SER A 756 -22.90 -16.66 -34.83
C SER A 756 -23.62 -17.81 -35.55
N GLY A 757 -24.69 -18.34 -34.95
CA GLY A 757 -25.53 -19.41 -35.51
C GLY A 757 -26.88 -18.96 -36.07
N ARG A 758 -27.21 -17.65 -36.08
CA ARG A 758 -28.56 -17.15 -36.38
C ARG A 758 -28.54 -15.91 -37.27
N ASN A 759 -29.27 -15.95 -38.38
CA ASN A 759 -29.31 -14.85 -39.36
C ASN A 759 -30.57 -13.98 -39.29
N ASP A 760 -31.58 -14.36 -38.50
CA ASP A 760 -32.87 -13.64 -38.42
C ASP A 760 -32.83 -12.44 -37.46
N PHE A 761 -31.74 -12.31 -36.70
CA PHE A 761 -31.52 -11.28 -35.70
C PHE A 761 -30.26 -10.47 -36.02
N GLY A 762 -30.24 -9.22 -35.59
CA GLY A 762 -29.09 -8.34 -35.75
C GLY A 762 -28.85 -7.48 -34.52
N MET A 763 -27.60 -7.07 -34.33
CA MET A 763 -27.25 -6.02 -33.37
C MET A 763 -27.70 -4.66 -33.91
N ILE A 764 -28.40 -3.89 -33.07
CA ILE A 764 -28.90 -2.56 -33.39
C ILE A 764 -28.06 -1.52 -32.65
N GLY A 765 -27.44 -0.62 -33.41
CA GLY A 765 -26.60 0.44 -32.86
C GLY A 765 -25.24 -0.06 -32.36
N GLN A 766 -24.58 0.78 -31.56
CA GLN A 766 -23.31 0.46 -30.91
C GLN A 766 -23.54 0.12 -29.42
N PRO A 767 -22.61 -0.61 -28.78
CA PRO A 767 -22.66 -0.80 -27.33
C PRO A 767 -22.75 0.55 -26.61
N PHE A 768 -23.76 0.71 -25.75
CA PHE A 768 -24.01 1.99 -25.07
C PHE A 768 -23.44 2.05 -23.65
N THR A 769 -22.92 0.94 -23.14
CA THR A 769 -22.05 0.92 -21.95
C THR A 769 -20.64 0.52 -22.35
N LYS A 770 -19.65 1.14 -21.68
CA LYS A 770 -18.25 0.72 -21.75
C LYS A 770 -17.90 0.03 -20.45
N SER A 771 -17.73 -1.28 -20.49
CA SER A 771 -17.32 -2.09 -19.35
C SER A 771 -16.27 -3.11 -19.78
N GLY A 772 -15.81 -3.91 -18.84
CA GLY A 772 -14.92 -5.03 -19.09
C GLY A 772 -15.21 -6.16 -18.12
N TRP A 773 -14.84 -7.37 -18.51
CA TRP A 773 -14.78 -8.49 -17.58
C TRP A 773 -13.42 -8.52 -16.89
N GLY A 774 -13.44 -8.69 -15.57
CA GLY A 774 -12.25 -8.85 -14.75
C GLY A 774 -12.45 -9.95 -13.71
N PHE A 775 -11.35 -10.50 -13.21
CA PHE A 775 -11.40 -11.40 -12.07
C PHE A 775 -11.53 -10.60 -10.79
N ALA A 776 -12.38 -11.06 -9.86
CA ALA A 776 -12.63 -10.38 -8.61
C ALA A 776 -11.77 -10.99 -7.49
N PHE A 777 -11.23 -10.15 -6.61
CA PHE A 777 -10.41 -10.54 -5.46
C PHE A 777 -10.89 -9.81 -4.21
N GLN A 778 -10.59 -10.36 -3.03
CA GLN A 778 -10.78 -9.62 -1.78
C GLN A 778 -10.07 -8.27 -1.84
N ARG A 779 -10.69 -7.26 -1.22
CA ARG A 779 -10.18 -5.89 -1.23
C ARG A 779 -8.80 -5.81 -0.57
N GLY A 780 -7.85 -5.17 -1.25
CA GLY A 780 -6.45 -5.06 -0.84
C GLY A 780 -5.58 -6.29 -1.21
N SER A 781 -6.11 -7.27 -1.94
CA SER A 781 -5.34 -8.46 -2.32
C SER A 781 -4.21 -8.10 -3.31
N PRO A 782 -2.94 -8.42 -3.01
CA PRO A 782 -1.82 -8.16 -3.94
C PRO A 782 -1.94 -8.98 -5.22
N LEU A 783 -2.65 -10.12 -5.19
CA LEU A 783 -2.87 -10.97 -6.37
C LEU A 783 -3.65 -10.24 -7.46
N ALA A 784 -4.52 -9.29 -7.12
CA ALA A 784 -5.27 -8.50 -8.09
C ALA A 784 -4.32 -7.69 -9.00
N VAL A 785 -3.25 -7.14 -8.44
CA VAL A 785 -2.23 -6.35 -9.16
C VAL A 785 -1.32 -7.26 -9.99
N ASP A 786 -0.90 -8.39 -9.44
CA ASP A 786 -0.02 -9.33 -10.15
C ASP A 786 -0.74 -10.00 -11.32
N ILE A 787 -2.00 -10.42 -11.13
CA ILE A 787 -2.84 -10.97 -12.21
C ILE A 787 -3.16 -9.90 -13.25
N SER A 788 -3.39 -8.65 -12.84
CA SER A 788 -3.56 -7.54 -13.79
C SER A 788 -2.34 -7.39 -14.70
N THR A 789 -1.15 -7.43 -14.12
CA THR A 789 0.12 -7.35 -14.88
C THR A 789 0.29 -8.57 -15.79
N ALA A 790 -0.09 -9.76 -15.33
CA ALA A 790 -0.08 -10.97 -16.13
C ALA A 790 -1.06 -10.92 -17.31
N ILE A 791 -2.27 -10.39 -17.12
CA ILE A 791 -3.27 -10.21 -18.18
C ILE A 791 -2.75 -9.25 -19.26
N LEU A 792 -2.11 -8.14 -18.87
CA LEU A 792 -1.48 -7.21 -19.81
C LEU A 792 -0.39 -7.91 -20.63
N LYS A 793 0.50 -8.69 -19.98
CA LYS A 793 1.51 -9.49 -20.69
C LYS A 793 0.88 -10.49 -21.67
N LEU A 794 -0.24 -11.12 -21.32
CA LEU A 794 -0.98 -12.03 -22.22
C LEU A 794 -1.62 -11.30 -23.41
N SER A 795 -2.02 -10.04 -23.23
CA SER A 795 -2.52 -9.19 -24.30
C SER A 795 -1.38 -8.82 -25.26
N GLU A 796 -0.25 -8.35 -24.73
CA GLU A 796 0.91 -7.90 -25.51
C GLU A 796 1.57 -9.03 -26.31
N ASN A 797 1.61 -10.25 -25.76
CA ASN A 797 2.18 -11.41 -26.47
C ASN A 797 1.19 -12.13 -27.40
N GLY A 798 -0.04 -11.63 -27.53
CA GLY A 798 -1.09 -12.19 -28.38
C GLY A 798 -1.68 -13.52 -27.91
N LYS A 799 -1.33 -14.03 -26.73
CA LYS A 799 -1.86 -15.28 -26.19
C LYS A 799 -3.33 -15.16 -25.80
N LEU A 800 -3.76 -13.98 -25.36
CA LEU A 800 -5.16 -13.66 -25.08
C LEU A 800 -6.06 -13.93 -26.31
N GLN A 801 -5.61 -13.47 -27.49
CA GLN A 801 -6.31 -13.69 -28.77
C GLN A 801 -6.36 -15.18 -29.14
N LYS A 802 -5.26 -15.93 -28.94
CA LYS A 802 -5.23 -17.38 -29.21
C LYS A 802 -6.23 -18.16 -28.34
N ILE A 803 -6.39 -17.77 -27.07
CA ILE A 803 -7.38 -18.38 -26.17
C ILE A 803 -8.79 -18.04 -26.64
N HIS A 804 -9.03 -16.81 -27.09
CA HIS A 804 -10.32 -16.40 -27.65
C HIS A 804 -10.68 -17.23 -28.90
N GLU A 805 -9.76 -17.34 -29.86
CA GLU A 805 -9.96 -18.15 -31.09
C GLU A 805 -10.22 -19.63 -30.78
N LYS A 806 -9.49 -20.21 -29.81
CA LYS A 806 -9.67 -21.59 -29.36
C LYS A 806 -11.12 -21.88 -28.94
N TRP A 807 -11.76 -20.94 -28.26
CA TRP A 807 -13.11 -21.15 -27.71
C TRP A 807 -14.22 -20.76 -28.69
N PHE A 808 -14.03 -19.70 -29.47
CA PHE A 808 -15.12 -19.12 -30.28
C PHE A 808 -14.97 -19.30 -31.80
N CYS A 809 -13.82 -19.75 -32.32
CA CYS A 809 -13.57 -19.86 -33.77
C CYS A 809 -13.43 -21.30 -34.31
N LYS A 810 -13.96 -22.33 -33.63
CA LYS A 810 -13.80 -23.74 -34.05
C LYS A 810 -14.42 -24.12 -35.40
N MET A 811 -15.28 -23.28 -36.00
CA MET A 811 -15.90 -23.51 -37.33
C MET A 811 -15.80 -22.29 -38.29
N GLY A 812 -14.80 -21.42 -38.07
CA GLY A 812 -14.59 -20.19 -38.84
C GLY A 812 -15.14 -18.96 -38.10
N CYS A 813 -14.29 -17.95 -37.90
CA CYS A 813 -14.68 -16.74 -37.21
C CYS A 813 -15.74 -15.95 -38.02
N PRO A 814 -16.74 -15.30 -37.39
CA PRO A 814 -17.75 -14.49 -38.09
C PRO A 814 -17.16 -13.41 -39.01
N GLY A 815 -15.96 -12.93 -38.69
CA GLY A 815 -15.20 -11.97 -39.49
C GLY A 815 -14.78 -12.48 -40.87
N GLU A 816 -14.69 -13.80 -41.09
CA GLU A 816 -14.38 -14.36 -42.41
C GLU A 816 -15.61 -14.55 -43.29
N ARG A 817 -16.81 -14.77 -42.72
CA ARG A 817 -18.05 -14.81 -43.51
C ARG A 817 -18.47 -13.42 -44.02
N ARG A 818 -17.97 -12.34 -43.41
CA ARG A 818 -18.16 -10.94 -43.86
C ARG A 818 -17.03 -10.39 -44.73
N ARG A 819 -16.01 -11.19 -45.12
CA ARG A 819 -15.01 -10.77 -46.12
C ARG A 819 -15.54 -10.92 -47.56
N LYS A 820 -16.62 -10.21 -47.88
CA LYS A 820 -16.61 -9.40 -49.10
C LYS A 820 -16.36 -7.98 -48.61
N PRO A 821 -15.17 -7.41 -48.80
CA PRO A 821 -14.89 -6.05 -48.35
C PRO A 821 -15.83 -5.10 -49.07
N GLU A 822 -16.80 -4.52 -48.35
CA GLU A 822 -17.42 -3.27 -48.79
C GLU A 822 -16.34 -2.18 -48.66
N PRO A 823 -15.96 -1.47 -49.75
CA PRO A 823 -14.71 -0.71 -49.76
C PRO A 823 -14.65 0.57 -48.91
N ASN A 824 -15.67 0.93 -48.10
CA ASN A 824 -15.74 2.26 -47.49
C ASN A 824 -16.35 2.29 -46.07
N GLN A 825 -15.90 1.42 -45.16
CA GLN A 825 -16.09 1.67 -43.72
C GLN A 825 -14.75 1.66 -42.99
N LEU A 826 -14.23 2.86 -42.71
CA LEU A 826 -13.20 3.09 -41.71
C LEU A 826 -13.79 2.76 -40.33
N HIS A 827 -13.62 1.51 -39.90
CA HIS A 827 -13.78 1.15 -38.49
C HIS A 827 -12.57 1.67 -37.73
N LEU A 828 -12.68 2.87 -37.16
CA LEU A 828 -11.81 3.33 -36.08
C LEU A 828 -12.12 2.50 -34.83
N PHE A 829 -11.56 1.29 -34.74
CA PHE A 829 -11.29 0.69 -33.44
C PHE A 829 -10.14 1.49 -32.82
N GLY A 830 -10.49 2.39 -31.91
CA GLY A 830 -9.52 3.07 -31.07
C GLY A 830 -8.86 2.09 -30.09
N ASN A 831 -7.86 1.35 -30.56
CA ASN A 831 -6.81 0.84 -29.68
C ASN A 831 -5.95 2.04 -29.28
N SER A 832 -6.33 2.69 -28.18
CA SER A 832 -5.44 3.61 -27.48
C SER A 832 -4.39 2.78 -26.73
N LEU A 833 -3.35 2.34 -27.45
CA LEU A 833 -1.94 2.25 -27.03
C LEU A 833 -1.12 1.51 -28.10
N ALA A 834 0.04 2.09 -28.42
CA ALA A 834 1.12 1.57 -29.26
C ALA A 834 0.96 1.65 -30.79
N THR A 835 1.16 2.85 -31.36
CA THR A 835 1.99 3.04 -32.56
C THR A 835 2.72 4.37 -32.48
N TYR A 836 3.83 4.41 -31.74
CA TYR A 836 4.95 5.27 -32.09
C TYR A 836 6.01 4.35 -32.68
N ASP A 837 6.55 4.78 -33.82
CA ASP A 837 7.72 4.23 -34.51
C ASP A 837 7.49 3.03 -35.46
N ASN A 838 7.16 3.35 -36.73
CA ASN A 838 7.86 2.76 -37.87
C ASN A 838 7.54 3.56 -39.16
N ARG A 839 8.18 4.73 -39.34
CA ARG A 839 8.15 5.48 -40.61
C ARG A 839 9.49 6.17 -40.89
N ARG A 840 10.56 5.38 -40.92
CA ARG A 840 11.81 5.69 -41.63
C ARG A 840 12.39 4.37 -42.12
N ASN A 841 12.12 4.00 -43.37
CA ASN A 841 12.97 3.12 -44.21
C ASN A 841 12.30 2.76 -45.56
N HIS A 842 11.66 3.73 -46.24
CA HIS A 842 11.16 3.49 -47.61
C HIS A 842 11.28 4.68 -48.57
N LEU A 843 12.25 5.57 -48.34
CA LEU A 843 12.68 6.58 -49.31
C LEU A 843 14.20 6.57 -49.41
N MET A 844 14.73 5.53 -50.05
CA MET A 844 16.09 5.42 -50.62
C MET A 844 16.14 4.11 -51.43
N GLN A 845 15.44 4.07 -52.55
CA GLN A 845 15.71 3.22 -53.74
C GLN A 845 14.59 3.45 -54.76
N ASN A 846 14.72 4.55 -55.51
CA ASN A 846 14.49 4.72 -56.95
C ASN A 846 14.45 6.21 -57.29
#